data_AF-A0A9P8I4P6-F1
#
_entry.id   AF-A0A9P8I4P6-F1
#
_cell.length_a   1.000
_cell.length_b   1.000
_cell.length_c   1.000
_cell.angle_alpha   90.00
_cell.angle_beta   90.00
_cell.angle_gamma   90.00
#
_symmetry.space_group_name_H-M   'P 1'
#
loop_
_entity.id
_entity.type
_entity.pdbx_description
1 polymer ?
#
loop_
_entity_poly.entity_id
_entity_poly.type
_entity_poly.pdbx_seq_one_letter_code
_entity_poly.pdbx_strand_id
1 'polypeptide(L)'
;MAGNVATFMEDVKRGRISTSNFLEGISNFAQELDLFLGASRERTPGNQPPNHGGRDGLQPAVNSFVALTVMTCAKQLPPHIFLNTPFSYEKTQAECEPIPQLALVNGLESLLQIYLRLPTSKPLQRWANIAAAANFSVGDQQVTGGLTVIREHVGQPGDLTTADPILQATTSGEAILEASQRVDLADFENIEGHEDSDSYSLGLMVEQFHGVRRDCVEDDSLPGYRRAFENWNTLLRSFVSDSINHQKFRSTLSTPQLNSARLLIEWWNGEIDDQSTSEKAFQAFERAAGAGILDDDTFQILKISESAIADEERRYYQQRFISGALGTPYCTFMFLLYQVEFLPYHYSGQLSRKVLSGQRMRAAKIAACQRIATTCYKSLLKECGLEPRPGDANPRPSNPKVYRVNGNGATVAGSGQVTAPLIRGVMVKEDSQCVGSTATTAQNITLGAENINLSADERERLAIAIHGDPGSKIGAAISSCHWLEDTGAQDDLPYYLWDVKQRRTVVARKITGEVQYTAISHTWGRWRIPNSPPVRVDGVNRWMIPENSKFRVKELPEILASVPFALPYVWFDLLCIPQKPTDQDLIKIAKREIGRQARIFRRAKFALAWLNDIDSWEGLQAAIRRLSIRYLQEGNGSEVPKPVLDLAMQNADLPLEIFDSTSVQTANPEKLMNGWFSSLWTFQELCLRPDMRLCTKDWNILAVGENGKTIVGMDDLIALAEGGNFTQVSQSRAEESPELGASGKLQSTHTPMRIEVRSKATEQLWELLDLSGLEFLLNASRATILTLGNQRYCEEDRAKAIMSAIDVVDWYNNPKGPDIEEIPPESPDQYPLAFLREAAKKIGADFYASSLAEGELLEMLVLSLNSGEVQRGGVGSMAPFTSSLLSRAPSFSEGYTGTDHPAVSTWEMLPDKSVEIREAGILSYSGQNHPENRNLTCDIVAPDLSEPASLLVQVHKNVDLDTWVDSFIPTTKNFAVCLHHNLGFLDGILLKELSSGELIKVGTYMITKRNAYKDVIAKTYKVRWRVL
;
A
#
# COMPACT_ATOMS: atom_id res chain seq x y z
N MET A 1 -78.84 0.99 13.28
CA MET A 1 -77.97 0.60 12.16
C MET A 1 -76.65 0.14 12.74
N ALA A 2 -76.51 -1.15 13.08
CA ALA A 2 -75.26 -1.72 13.59
C ALA A 2 -74.98 -3.09 12.93
N GLY A 3 -75.51 -3.27 11.72
CA GLY A 3 -75.54 -4.56 11.01
C GLY A 3 -74.67 -4.62 9.76
N ASN A 4 -74.07 -3.52 9.29
CA ASN A 4 -73.44 -3.53 7.97
C ASN A 4 -71.94 -3.80 8.04
N VAL A 5 -71.20 -3.15 8.94
CA VAL A 5 -69.75 -3.33 9.05
C VAL A 5 -69.38 -4.67 9.71
N ALA A 6 -70.07 -5.06 10.78
CA ALA A 6 -69.79 -6.32 11.48
C ALA A 6 -70.04 -7.55 10.58
N THR A 7 -71.15 -7.54 9.83
CA THR A 7 -71.48 -8.60 8.86
C THR A 7 -70.46 -8.65 7.72
N PHE A 8 -70.05 -7.48 7.21
CA PHE A 8 -69.00 -7.39 6.21
C PHE A 8 -67.67 -8.00 6.71
N MET A 9 -67.26 -7.68 7.93
CA MET A 9 -66.03 -8.25 8.52
C MET A 9 -66.12 -9.76 8.77
N GLU A 10 -67.31 -10.27 9.08
CA GLU A 10 -67.55 -11.70 9.26
C GLU A 10 -67.48 -12.46 7.92
N ASP A 11 -67.99 -11.86 6.83
CA ASP A 11 -67.86 -12.41 5.49
C ASP A 11 -66.43 -12.33 4.95
N VAL A 12 -65.68 -11.27 5.31
CA VAL A 12 -64.23 -11.15 5.06
C VAL A 12 -63.47 -12.29 5.75
N LYS A 13 -63.73 -12.54 7.03
CA LYS A 13 -63.07 -13.61 7.80
C LYS A 13 -63.39 -15.02 7.29
N ARG A 14 -64.56 -15.21 6.70
CA ARG A 14 -64.98 -16.50 6.11
C ARG A 14 -64.61 -16.65 4.63
N GLY A 15 -63.87 -15.70 4.06
CA GLY A 15 -63.44 -15.73 2.66
C GLY A 15 -64.59 -15.54 1.64
N ARG A 16 -65.74 -15.02 2.09
CA ARG A 16 -66.95 -14.82 1.27
C ARG A 16 -67.04 -13.38 0.77
N ILE A 17 -65.96 -12.88 0.17
CA ILE A 17 -65.91 -11.52 -0.37
C ILE A 17 -66.17 -11.56 -1.87
N SER A 18 -67.29 -10.97 -2.30
CA SER A 18 -67.47 -10.51 -3.67
C SER A 18 -67.05 -9.03 -3.79
N THR A 19 -66.67 -8.59 -5.00
CA THR A 19 -66.35 -7.18 -5.26
C THR A 19 -67.49 -6.23 -4.88
N SER A 20 -68.76 -6.67 -5.03
CA SER A 20 -69.92 -5.86 -4.64
C SER A 20 -70.02 -5.69 -3.12
N ASN A 21 -69.87 -6.78 -2.36
CA ASN A 21 -69.98 -6.75 -0.91
C ASN A 21 -68.79 -6.02 -0.28
N PHE A 22 -67.62 -6.06 -0.93
CA PHE A 22 -66.44 -5.29 -0.55
C PHE A 22 -66.66 -3.78 -0.67
N LEU A 23 -67.16 -3.33 -1.81
CA LEU A 23 -67.44 -1.92 -2.07
C LEU A 23 -68.56 -1.38 -1.16
N GLU A 24 -69.61 -2.17 -0.96
CA GLU A 24 -70.69 -1.85 -0.05
C GLU A 24 -70.22 -1.80 1.42
N GLY A 25 -69.32 -2.71 1.82
CA GLY A 25 -68.69 -2.72 3.14
C GLY A 25 -67.86 -1.47 3.43
N ILE A 26 -67.01 -1.04 2.48
CA ILE A 26 -66.21 0.18 2.62
C ILE A 26 -67.09 1.44 2.61
N SER A 27 -68.12 1.48 1.77
CA SER A 27 -69.07 2.61 1.75
C SER A 27 -69.85 2.73 3.07
N ASN A 28 -70.29 1.60 3.64
CA ASN A 28 -70.97 1.57 4.93
C ASN A 28 -70.03 1.98 6.08
N PHE A 29 -68.76 1.55 6.02
CA PHE A 29 -67.75 1.93 7.00
C PHE A 29 -67.45 3.43 6.97
N ALA A 30 -67.33 4.03 5.78
CA ALA A 30 -67.13 5.46 5.60
C ALA A 30 -68.33 6.29 6.14
N GLN A 31 -69.56 5.84 5.87
CA GLN A 31 -70.77 6.51 6.38
C GLN A 31 -70.93 6.42 7.90
N GLU A 32 -70.60 5.28 8.52
CA GLU A 32 -70.58 5.16 9.98
C GLU A 32 -69.50 6.05 10.61
N LEU A 33 -68.36 6.25 9.94
CA LEU A 33 -67.29 7.16 10.40
C LEU A 33 -67.71 8.64 10.37
N ASP A 34 -68.40 9.07 9.29
CA ASP A 34 -68.89 10.45 9.14
C ASP A 34 -69.96 10.81 10.19
N LEU A 35 -70.84 9.86 10.53
CA LEU A 35 -71.82 10.04 11.61
C LEU A 35 -71.17 10.18 13.00
N PHE A 36 -70.01 9.56 13.21
CA PHE A 36 -69.30 9.56 14.49
C PHE A 36 -68.41 10.80 14.70
N LEU A 37 -67.88 11.39 13.62
CA LEU A 37 -66.98 12.55 13.67
C LEU A 37 -67.71 13.91 13.84
N GLY A 38 -69.02 13.91 14.04
CA GLY A 38 -69.76 15.09 14.50
C GLY A 38 -69.82 16.24 13.50
N ALA A 39 -69.68 15.98 12.20
CA ALA A 39 -69.88 16.99 11.17
C ALA A 39 -71.40 17.26 10.96
N SER A 40 -71.99 18.01 11.88
CA SER A 40 -73.29 18.66 11.63
C SER A 40 -73.07 19.80 10.63
N ARG A 41 -73.21 19.52 9.33
CA ARG A 41 -73.55 20.53 8.34
C ARG A 41 -75.04 20.38 8.00
N GLU A 42 -75.75 21.50 8.10
CA GLU A 42 -77.17 21.63 7.77
C GLU A 42 -77.47 20.96 6.42
N ARG A 43 -78.46 20.05 6.44
CA ARG A 43 -79.02 19.47 5.22
C ARG A 43 -79.76 20.56 4.46
N THR A 44 -79.24 21.01 3.33
CA THR A 44 -80.08 21.58 2.27
C THR A 44 -80.96 20.45 1.70
N PRO A 45 -82.29 20.54 1.77
CA PRO A 45 -83.17 19.49 1.25
C PRO A 45 -83.21 19.64 -0.28
N GLY A 46 -82.59 18.70 -1.01
CA GLY A 46 -82.68 18.77 -2.47
C GLY A 46 -81.90 17.78 -3.31
N ASN A 47 -80.88 17.09 -2.79
CA ASN A 47 -80.10 16.16 -3.60
C ASN A 47 -80.17 14.74 -3.03
N GLN A 48 -80.93 13.88 -3.71
CA GLN A 48 -80.76 12.43 -3.58
C GLN A 48 -79.35 12.05 -4.05
N PRO A 49 -78.65 11.11 -3.39
CA PRO A 49 -77.41 10.58 -3.93
C PRO A 49 -77.69 9.86 -5.25
N PRO A 50 -76.82 10.02 -6.27
CA PRO A 50 -77.04 9.42 -7.57
C PRO A 50 -76.91 7.90 -7.47
N ASN A 51 -77.92 7.22 -8.00
CA ASN A 51 -77.96 5.77 -8.08
C ASN A 51 -76.99 5.33 -9.20
N HIS A 52 -75.77 4.94 -8.85
CA HIS A 52 -74.77 4.44 -9.78
C HIS A 52 -74.41 2.99 -9.48
N GLY A 53 -75.19 2.07 -10.06
CA GLY A 53 -74.71 0.73 -10.38
C GLY A 53 -73.84 0.80 -11.64
N GLY A 54 -72.53 0.90 -11.47
CA GLY A 54 -71.56 0.93 -12.57
C GLY A 54 -70.14 0.73 -12.04
N ARG A 55 -69.35 -0.11 -12.74
CA ARG A 55 -68.06 -0.69 -12.31
C ARG A 55 -66.89 0.31 -12.13
N ASP A 56 -67.10 1.62 -12.20
CA ASP A 56 -66.02 2.63 -12.13
C ASP A 56 -65.85 3.29 -10.73
N GLY A 57 -66.46 2.72 -9.70
CA GLY A 57 -66.43 3.26 -8.32
C GLY A 57 -65.24 2.84 -7.45
N LEU A 58 -64.29 2.04 -7.95
CA LEU A 58 -63.21 1.49 -7.11
C LEU A 58 -62.13 2.54 -6.80
N GLN A 59 -61.69 3.31 -7.79
CA GLN A 59 -60.59 4.27 -7.62
C GLN A 59 -60.94 5.45 -6.69
N PRO A 60 -62.15 6.06 -6.75
CA PRO A 60 -62.50 7.14 -5.84
C PRO A 60 -62.66 6.68 -4.39
N ALA A 61 -63.15 5.45 -4.17
CA ALA A 61 -63.30 4.86 -2.84
C ALA A 61 -61.93 4.50 -2.22
N VAL A 62 -61.01 3.94 -3.01
CA VAL A 62 -59.63 3.67 -2.60
C VAL A 62 -58.88 4.97 -2.34
N ASN A 63 -59.01 5.98 -3.20
CA ASN A 63 -58.39 7.29 -3.00
C ASN A 63 -58.93 8.00 -1.75
N SER A 64 -60.24 7.89 -1.48
CA SER A 64 -60.85 8.45 -0.27
C SER A 64 -60.40 7.72 0.99
N PHE A 65 -60.25 6.39 0.93
CA PHE A 65 -59.72 5.57 2.02
C PHE A 65 -58.24 5.86 2.31
N VAL A 66 -57.42 6.01 1.27
CA VAL A 66 -56.01 6.43 1.37
C VAL A 66 -55.91 7.84 1.94
N ALA A 67 -56.73 8.78 1.47
CA ALA A 67 -56.76 10.16 1.99
C ALA A 67 -57.19 10.23 3.47
N LEU A 68 -58.21 9.47 3.87
CA LEU A 68 -58.65 9.35 5.27
C LEU A 68 -57.58 8.71 6.15
N THR A 69 -56.90 7.68 5.64
CA THR A 69 -55.80 7.00 6.36
C THR A 69 -54.62 7.96 6.55
N VAL A 70 -54.23 8.72 5.51
CA VAL A 70 -53.17 9.73 5.56
C VAL A 70 -53.54 10.88 6.51
N MET A 71 -54.78 11.37 6.48
CA MET A 71 -55.23 12.44 7.39
C MET A 71 -55.29 11.99 8.86
N THR A 72 -55.64 10.72 9.11
CA THR A 72 -55.69 10.16 10.46
C THR A 72 -54.27 9.93 11.01
N CYS A 73 -53.33 9.49 10.15
CA CYS A 73 -51.92 9.34 10.49
C CYS A 73 -51.21 10.70 10.71
N ALA A 74 -51.54 11.72 9.93
CA ALA A 74 -50.96 13.07 10.05
C ALA A 74 -51.32 13.79 11.37
N LYS A 75 -52.41 13.36 12.05
CA LYS A 75 -52.85 13.95 13.33
C LYS A 75 -52.36 13.23 14.59
N GLN A 76 -51.72 12.05 14.48
CA GLN A 76 -51.35 11.23 15.65
C GLN A 76 -49.91 10.71 15.69
N LEU A 77 -49.02 11.13 14.78
CA LEU A 77 -47.61 10.72 14.81
C LEU A 77 -46.66 11.94 14.88
N PRO A 78 -45.62 11.91 15.74
CA PRO A 78 -44.52 12.88 15.69
C PRO A 78 -43.74 12.79 14.37
N PRO A 79 -43.09 13.88 13.92
CA PRO A 79 -42.55 14.01 12.56
C PRO A 79 -41.23 13.26 12.29
N HIS A 80 -40.96 12.14 12.97
CA HIS A 80 -39.69 11.40 12.78
C HIS A 80 -39.86 9.89 12.99
N ILE A 81 -40.43 9.18 12.02
CA ILE A 81 -40.18 7.74 11.78
C ILE A 81 -40.38 7.46 10.27
N PHE A 82 -39.31 7.15 9.55
CA PHE A 82 -39.39 6.32 8.33
C PHE A 82 -38.75 4.97 8.66
N LEU A 83 -39.53 3.91 8.55
CA LEU A 83 -39.04 2.54 8.74
C LEU A 83 -38.60 1.95 7.40
N ASN A 84 -37.29 1.70 7.40
CA ASN A 84 -36.50 0.84 6.54
C ASN A 84 -37.00 -0.61 6.63
N THR A 85 -37.30 -1.28 5.51
CA THR A 85 -37.06 -2.74 5.37
C THR A 85 -37.08 -3.17 3.90
N PRO A 86 -36.00 -3.81 3.39
CA PRO A 86 -35.95 -4.38 2.05
C PRO A 86 -36.59 -5.77 2.01
N PHE A 87 -37.23 -6.12 0.89
CA PHE A 87 -37.61 -7.50 0.56
C PHE A 87 -36.97 -7.91 -0.76
N SER A 88 -36.30 -9.06 -0.75
CA SER A 88 -35.78 -9.71 -1.95
C SER A 88 -36.90 -10.48 -2.65
N TYR A 89 -36.80 -10.55 -3.98
CA TYR A 89 -37.59 -11.48 -4.80
C TYR A 89 -36.61 -12.39 -5.52
N GLU A 90 -36.54 -13.66 -5.13
CA GLU A 90 -36.04 -14.71 -6.01
C GLU A 90 -37.23 -15.25 -6.81
N LYS A 91 -37.15 -15.11 -8.14
CA LYS A 91 -38.01 -15.86 -9.05
C LYS A 91 -37.45 -17.27 -9.18
N THR A 92 -38.11 -18.25 -8.57
CA THR A 92 -38.25 -19.57 -9.18
C THR A 92 -39.73 -19.86 -9.38
N GLN A 93 -40.10 -20.19 -10.62
CA GLN A 93 -41.45 -20.60 -10.99
C GLN A 93 -41.75 -21.98 -10.41
N ALA A 94 -42.74 -22.08 -9.53
CA ALA A 94 -43.80 -23.09 -9.60
C ALA A 94 -44.93 -22.73 -8.61
N GLU A 95 -46.17 -22.70 -9.15
CA GLU A 95 -47.46 -22.75 -8.46
C GLU A 95 -47.94 -21.51 -7.66
N CYS A 96 -49.08 -20.94 -8.10
CA CYS A 96 -49.75 -19.77 -7.55
C CYS A 96 -50.64 -20.10 -6.33
N GLU A 97 -50.54 -19.29 -5.27
CA GLU A 97 -51.61 -19.05 -4.29
C GLU A 97 -51.85 -17.52 -4.11
N PRO A 98 -53.07 -17.07 -3.73
CA PRO A 98 -53.49 -15.67 -3.84
C PRO A 98 -53.09 -14.85 -2.60
N ILE A 99 -51.82 -14.48 -2.52
CA ILE A 99 -51.25 -13.53 -1.54
C ILE A 99 -52.02 -12.19 -1.40
N PRO A 100 -52.71 -11.63 -2.43
CA PRO A 100 -53.38 -10.33 -2.31
C PRO A 100 -54.56 -10.28 -1.33
N GLN A 101 -55.33 -11.37 -1.17
CA GLN A 101 -56.50 -11.36 -0.28
C GLN A 101 -56.11 -11.30 1.19
N LEU A 102 -55.07 -12.04 1.59
CA LEU A 102 -54.61 -12.09 2.97
C LEU A 102 -54.02 -10.75 3.43
N ALA A 103 -53.29 -10.06 2.54
CA ALA A 103 -52.75 -8.72 2.82
C ALA A 103 -53.87 -7.69 3.05
N LEU A 104 -54.94 -7.75 2.25
CA LEU A 104 -56.09 -6.85 2.38
C LEU A 104 -56.90 -7.09 3.67
N VAL A 105 -57.14 -8.35 4.03
CA VAL A 105 -57.81 -8.73 5.29
C VAL A 105 -57.01 -8.26 6.50
N ASN A 106 -55.69 -8.46 6.49
CA ASN A 106 -54.81 -8.02 7.56
C ASN A 106 -54.76 -6.50 7.70
N GLY A 107 -54.88 -5.76 6.58
CA GLY A 107 -54.95 -4.30 6.58
C GLY A 107 -56.23 -3.75 7.21
N LEU A 108 -57.38 -4.31 6.85
CA LEU A 108 -58.68 -3.91 7.40
C LEU A 108 -58.80 -4.23 8.90
N GLU A 109 -58.30 -5.40 9.32
CA GLU A 109 -58.32 -5.80 10.74
C GLU A 109 -57.41 -4.89 11.59
N SER A 110 -56.29 -4.43 11.03
CA SER A 110 -55.37 -3.51 11.72
C SER A 110 -55.96 -2.10 11.90
N LEU A 111 -56.67 -1.58 10.90
CA LEU A 111 -57.38 -0.29 11.01
C LEU A 111 -58.51 -0.35 12.04
N LEU A 112 -59.24 -1.47 12.10
CA LEU A 112 -60.30 -1.67 13.09
C LEU A 112 -59.73 -1.73 14.52
N GLN A 113 -58.57 -2.37 14.72
CA GLN A 113 -57.92 -2.43 16.04
C GLN A 113 -57.36 -1.08 16.51
N ILE A 114 -56.83 -0.28 15.58
CA ILE A 114 -56.42 1.11 15.85
C ILE A 114 -57.65 1.95 16.24
N TYR A 115 -58.75 1.81 15.48
CA TYR A 115 -60.01 2.52 15.76
C TYR A 115 -60.61 2.16 17.13
N LEU A 116 -60.54 0.88 17.52
CA LEU A 116 -61.05 0.39 18.81
C LEU A 116 -60.06 0.56 19.99
N ARG A 117 -58.87 1.14 19.76
CA ARG A 117 -57.80 1.37 20.77
C ARG A 117 -57.41 0.12 21.57
N LEU A 118 -57.35 -1.04 20.92
CA LEU A 118 -56.94 -2.28 21.58
C LEU A 118 -55.39 -2.39 21.65
N PRO A 119 -54.80 -2.77 22.79
CA PRO A 119 -53.34 -2.72 22.96
C PRO A 119 -52.65 -4.02 22.51
N THR A 120 -51.99 -4.08 21.36
CA THR A 120 -50.95 -5.10 21.06
C THR A 120 -49.94 -4.66 19.97
N SER A 121 -48.96 -5.54 19.65
CA SER A 121 -47.52 -5.26 19.64
C SER A 121 -46.80 -5.15 18.29
N LYS A 122 -47.44 -5.20 17.11
CA LYS A 122 -46.70 -5.05 15.83
C LYS A 122 -47.52 -4.37 14.70
N PRO A 123 -47.71 -3.04 14.73
CA PRO A 123 -48.44 -2.30 13.69
C PRO A 123 -47.67 -2.19 12.35
N LEU A 124 -46.34 -2.08 12.42
CA LEU A 124 -45.49 -1.71 11.27
C LEU A 124 -45.25 -2.82 10.25
N GLN A 125 -45.08 -4.06 10.71
CA GLN A 125 -44.89 -5.20 9.82
C GLN A 125 -46.16 -5.53 9.01
N ARG A 126 -47.34 -5.11 9.50
CA ARG A 126 -48.62 -5.27 8.81
C ARG A 126 -48.87 -4.14 7.80
N TRP A 127 -48.34 -2.94 8.06
CA TRP A 127 -48.36 -1.81 7.12
C TRP A 127 -47.56 -2.06 5.84
N ALA A 128 -46.40 -2.73 5.95
CA ALA A 128 -45.60 -3.14 4.79
C ALA A 128 -46.39 -4.07 3.84
N ASN A 129 -47.24 -4.95 4.39
CA ASN A 129 -48.09 -5.84 3.59
C ASN A 129 -49.21 -5.09 2.86
N ILE A 130 -49.73 -4.00 3.44
CA ILE A 130 -50.73 -3.12 2.80
C ILE A 130 -50.09 -2.34 1.65
N ALA A 131 -48.90 -1.78 1.85
CA ALA A 131 -48.16 -1.05 0.81
C ALA A 131 -47.78 -1.96 -0.36
N ALA A 132 -47.41 -3.22 -0.09
CA ALA A 132 -47.16 -4.23 -1.12
C ALA A 132 -48.44 -4.60 -1.91
N ALA A 133 -49.60 -4.67 -1.26
CA ALA A 133 -50.88 -4.92 -1.92
C ALA A 133 -51.42 -3.72 -2.72
N ALA A 134 -51.01 -2.49 -2.39
CA ALA A 134 -51.41 -1.28 -3.10
C ALA A 134 -50.63 -1.05 -4.41
N ASN A 135 -49.49 -1.72 -4.61
CA ASN A 135 -48.60 -1.52 -5.75
C ASN A 135 -48.91 -2.46 -6.94
N PHE A 136 -50.20 -2.75 -7.19
CA PHE A 136 -50.62 -3.54 -8.35
C PHE A 136 -50.83 -2.66 -9.58
N SER A 137 -49.96 -2.87 -10.57
CA SER A 137 -50.11 -2.59 -12.01
C SER A 137 -50.57 -1.20 -12.43
N VAL A 138 -49.63 -0.33 -12.81
CA VAL A 138 -49.86 0.69 -13.85
C VAL A 138 -48.60 0.87 -14.69
N GLY A 139 -48.54 0.18 -15.82
CA GLY A 139 -47.82 0.66 -16.99
C GLY A 139 -48.87 1.20 -17.95
N ASP A 140 -49.20 2.48 -17.85
CA ASP A 140 -50.02 3.18 -18.85
C ASP A 140 -49.75 4.69 -18.83
N GLN A 141 -49.49 5.26 -20.01
CA GLN A 141 -49.03 6.63 -20.23
C GLN A 141 -50.15 7.69 -20.17
N GLN A 142 -51.35 7.35 -19.70
CA GLN A 142 -52.49 8.29 -19.65
C GLN A 142 -52.73 8.96 -18.27
N VAL A 143 -51.92 8.68 -17.24
CA VAL A 143 -52.15 9.22 -15.88
C VAL A 143 -51.57 10.63 -15.66
N THR A 144 -50.77 11.15 -16.59
CA THR A 144 -50.19 12.51 -16.48
C THR A 144 -51.21 13.65 -16.65
N GLY A 145 -52.45 13.36 -17.07
CA GLY A 145 -53.51 14.37 -17.22
C GLY A 145 -54.32 14.67 -15.95
N GLY A 146 -54.33 13.78 -14.95
CA GLY A 146 -55.20 13.90 -13.78
C GLY A 146 -54.63 14.68 -12.59
N LEU A 147 -53.30 14.81 -12.51
CA LEU A 147 -52.63 15.47 -11.36
C LEU A 147 -52.55 16.99 -11.47
N THR A 148 -52.87 17.56 -12.65
CA THR A 148 -52.89 19.02 -12.86
C THR A 148 -54.09 19.69 -12.17
N VAL A 149 -55.18 18.96 -11.95
CA VAL A 149 -56.43 19.51 -11.37
C VAL A 149 -56.34 19.74 -9.86
N ILE A 150 -55.44 19.05 -9.15
CA ILE A 150 -55.22 19.26 -7.70
C ILE A 150 -54.36 20.51 -7.45
N ARG A 151 -53.52 20.89 -8.41
CA ARG A 151 -52.64 22.06 -8.28
C ARG A 151 -53.38 23.40 -8.49
N GLU A 152 -54.55 23.38 -9.14
CA GLU A 152 -55.35 24.58 -9.43
C GLU A 152 -56.43 24.89 -8.35
N HIS A 153 -56.63 24.02 -7.36
CA HIS A 153 -57.63 24.22 -6.28
C HIS A 153 -57.07 24.73 -4.95
N VAL A 154 -55.79 25.10 -4.89
CA VAL A 154 -55.18 25.73 -3.70
C VAL A 154 -54.50 27.04 -4.08
N GLY A 155 -55.35 28.08 -4.19
CA GLY A 155 -55.10 29.50 -3.87
C GLY A 155 -53.76 30.13 -4.26
N GLN A 156 -53.82 31.00 -5.27
CA GLN A 156 -52.80 31.97 -5.66
C GLN A 156 -52.93 33.31 -4.87
N PRO A 157 -52.03 34.32 -5.02
CA PRO A 157 -51.19 34.85 -3.94
C PRO A 157 -51.46 36.33 -3.58
N GLY A 158 -50.87 36.80 -2.47
CA GLY A 158 -50.77 38.22 -2.12
C GLY A 158 -49.34 38.72 -2.22
N ASP A 159 -49.13 39.65 -3.17
CA ASP A 159 -48.06 40.64 -3.35
C ASP A 159 -46.71 40.49 -2.65
N LEU A 160 -45.64 40.46 -3.46
CA LEU A 160 -44.39 41.21 -3.25
C LEU A 160 -43.53 41.19 -4.52
N THR A 161 -43.49 42.33 -5.20
CA THR A 161 -42.55 42.66 -6.29
C THR A 161 -41.23 43.14 -5.68
N THR A 162 -40.13 42.41 -5.90
CA THR A 162 -38.80 42.90 -6.40
C THR A 162 -37.74 41.78 -6.36
N ALA A 163 -37.40 41.30 -7.55
CA ALA A 163 -36.18 40.67 -8.09
C ALA A 163 -35.06 40.06 -7.18
N ASP A 164 -34.73 38.79 -7.46
CA ASP A 164 -33.36 38.27 -7.66
C ASP A 164 -33.40 37.03 -8.61
N PRO A 165 -32.68 37.00 -9.76
CA PRO A 165 -32.77 35.90 -10.73
C PRO A 165 -32.06 34.60 -10.33
N ILE A 166 -31.36 34.55 -9.20
CA ILE A 166 -30.48 33.41 -8.85
C ILE A 166 -31.23 32.27 -8.13
N LEU A 167 -32.47 32.48 -7.67
CA LEU A 167 -33.21 31.48 -6.88
C LEU A 167 -34.11 30.50 -7.68
N GLN A 168 -34.18 30.60 -9.01
CA GLN A 168 -35.07 29.73 -9.82
C GLN A 168 -34.41 28.48 -10.43
N ALA A 169 -33.12 28.21 -10.15
CA ALA A 169 -32.40 27.09 -10.77
C ALA A 169 -32.40 25.76 -9.98
N THR A 170 -33.05 25.64 -8.81
CA THR A 170 -32.82 24.50 -7.88
C THR A 170 -34.03 23.64 -7.52
N THR A 171 -35.04 23.47 -8.37
CA THR A 171 -36.21 22.63 -8.03
C THR A 171 -36.71 21.66 -9.11
N SER A 172 -35.86 21.16 -10.00
CA SER A 172 -36.21 19.96 -10.80
C SER A 172 -35.13 18.88 -10.72
N GLY A 173 -35.53 17.67 -10.32
CA GLY A 173 -34.65 16.51 -10.22
C GLY A 173 -34.10 16.01 -11.57
N GLU A 174 -34.65 16.49 -12.69
CA GLU A 174 -34.15 16.19 -14.04
C GLU A 174 -32.86 16.95 -14.37
N ALA A 175 -32.65 18.16 -13.83
CA ALA A 175 -31.42 18.93 -14.07
C ALA A 175 -30.18 18.31 -13.40
N ILE A 176 -30.35 17.52 -12.33
CA ILE A 176 -29.24 16.84 -11.63
C ILE A 176 -28.80 15.59 -12.42
N LEU A 177 -29.73 14.88 -13.07
CA LEU A 177 -29.38 13.75 -13.93
C LEU A 177 -28.73 14.20 -15.25
N GLU A 178 -29.16 15.32 -15.83
CA GLU A 178 -28.53 15.88 -17.03
C GLU A 178 -27.18 16.56 -16.73
N ALA A 179 -27.01 17.19 -15.55
CA ALA A 179 -25.73 17.76 -15.15
C ALA A 179 -24.67 16.69 -14.85
N SER A 180 -25.05 15.54 -14.26
CA SER A 180 -24.13 14.39 -14.10
C SER A 180 -23.80 13.68 -15.41
N GLN A 181 -24.57 13.89 -16.48
CA GLN A 181 -24.27 13.37 -17.83
C GLN A 181 -23.49 14.36 -18.70
N ARG A 182 -23.29 15.61 -18.25
CA ARG A 182 -22.57 16.68 -18.98
C ARG A 182 -21.17 17.00 -18.43
N VAL A 183 -20.55 16.07 -17.69
CA VAL A 183 -19.09 16.06 -17.62
C VAL A 183 -18.63 15.35 -18.89
N ASP A 184 -18.24 16.14 -19.88
CA ASP A 184 -17.73 15.63 -21.15
C ASP A 184 -16.54 14.71 -20.87
N LEU A 185 -16.68 13.42 -21.19
CA LEU A 185 -15.59 12.44 -21.14
C LEU A 185 -14.36 12.89 -21.98
N ALA A 186 -14.56 13.83 -22.90
CA ALA A 186 -13.51 14.48 -23.70
C ALA A 186 -12.51 15.31 -22.86
N ASP A 187 -12.92 15.87 -21.71
CA ASP A 187 -11.98 16.59 -20.83
C ASP A 187 -11.05 15.63 -20.07
N PHE A 188 -11.45 14.37 -19.90
CA PHE A 188 -10.61 13.31 -19.36
C PHE A 188 -9.57 12.82 -20.37
N GLU A 189 -9.92 12.77 -21.66
CA GLU A 189 -8.97 12.45 -22.73
C GLU A 189 -7.92 13.56 -22.91
N ASN A 190 -8.19 14.81 -22.49
CA ASN A 190 -7.20 15.88 -22.48
C ASN A 190 -6.23 15.86 -21.28
N ILE A 191 -6.39 14.93 -20.33
CA ILE A 191 -5.34 14.61 -19.33
C ILE A 191 -4.32 13.62 -19.94
N GLU A 192 -3.99 13.80 -21.22
CA GLU A 192 -3.10 12.95 -22.00
C GLU A 192 -1.60 13.15 -21.65
N GLY A 193 -1.29 13.94 -20.61
CA GLY A 193 0.01 13.91 -19.93
C GLY A 193 0.07 12.78 -18.90
N HIS A 194 -0.04 11.53 -19.37
CA HIS A 194 -0.18 10.32 -18.56
C HIS A 194 1.05 9.93 -17.70
N GLU A 195 2.13 10.70 -17.74
CA GLU A 195 3.44 10.28 -17.20
C GLU A 195 3.53 10.14 -15.67
N ASP A 196 2.44 10.29 -14.90
CA ASP A 196 2.55 10.11 -13.44
C ASP A 196 1.23 9.80 -12.70
N SER A 197 0.35 8.92 -13.22
CA SER A 197 -0.87 8.50 -12.49
C SER A 197 -0.57 7.95 -11.09
N ASP A 198 0.58 7.29 -10.94
CA ASP A 198 1.05 6.67 -9.71
C ASP A 198 1.26 7.67 -8.58
N SER A 199 1.45 8.93 -8.94
CA SER A 199 1.71 10.02 -8.02
C SER A 199 0.45 10.59 -7.35
N TYR A 200 -0.74 10.23 -7.84
CA TYR A 200 -2.00 10.69 -7.27
C TYR A 200 -2.44 9.82 -6.09
N SER A 201 -3.10 10.48 -5.14
CA SER A 201 -3.76 9.83 -4.01
C SER A 201 -5.07 9.18 -4.45
N LEU A 202 -5.48 8.11 -3.78
CA LEU A 202 -6.73 7.40 -4.06
C LEU A 202 -7.94 8.33 -3.92
N GLY A 203 -7.96 9.20 -2.92
CA GLY A 203 -9.02 10.20 -2.74
C GLY A 203 -9.13 11.15 -3.94
N LEU A 204 -8.00 11.62 -4.46
CA LEU A 204 -7.99 12.47 -5.65
C LEU A 204 -8.46 11.72 -6.90
N MET A 205 -8.04 10.46 -7.08
CA MET A 205 -8.52 9.62 -8.19
C MET A 205 -10.04 9.42 -8.14
N VAL A 206 -10.59 9.17 -6.95
CA VAL A 206 -12.04 9.03 -6.74
C VAL A 206 -12.78 10.31 -7.10
N GLU A 207 -12.31 11.46 -6.64
CA GLU A 207 -12.93 12.75 -6.91
C GLU A 207 -12.90 13.13 -8.38
N GLN A 208 -11.75 12.95 -9.02
CA GLN A 208 -11.59 13.21 -10.45
C GLN A 208 -12.54 12.32 -11.25
N PHE A 209 -12.57 11.02 -10.97
CA PHE A 209 -13.33 10.07 -11.80
C PHE A 209 -14.84 10.10 -11.55
N HIS A 210 -15.27 10.19 -10.29
CA HIS A 210 -16.69 10.13 -9.92
C HIS A 210 -17.34 11.51 -9.78
N GLY A 211 -16.58 12.60 -9.91
CA GLY A 211 -17.09 13.96 -9.74
C GLY A 211 -17.62 14.22 -8.32
N VAL A 212 -17.10 13.51 -7.31
CA VAL A 212 -17.48 13.72 -5.90
C VAL A 212 -17.14 15.17 -5.55
N ARG A 213 -18.19 15.95 -5.26
CA ARG A 213 -18.28 17.42 -5.31
C ARG A 213 -17.06 18.16 -4.75
N ARG A 214 -16.58 19.17 -5.52
CA ARG A 214 -15.75 20.29 -5.02
C ARG A 214 -16.56 21.32 -4.24
N ASP A 215 -17.89 21.26 -4.30
CA ASP A 215 -18.81 22.27 -3.75
C ASP A 215 -19.01 22.14 -2.23
N CYS A 216 -18.48 21.09 -1.61
CA CYS A 216 -18.23 21.07 -0.17
C CYS A 216 -17.08 22.05 0.08
N VAL A 217 -17.37 23.35 0.01
CA VAL A 217 -16.54 24.39 0.60
C VAL A 217 -16.58 24.12 2.09
N GLU A 218 -15.73 23.19 2.53
CA GLU A 218 -15.40 23.03 3.93
C GLU A 218 -14.88 24.40 4.36
N ASP A 219 -15.53 24.95 5.40
CA ASP A 219 -15.00 26.09 6.14
C ASP A 219 -13.51 25.78 6.41
N ASP A 220 -12.61 26.71 6.10
CA ASP A 220 -11.14 26.54 6.20
C ASP A 220 -10.68 26.04 7.60
N SER A 221 -11.59 26.06 8.58
CA SER A 221 -11.44 25.59 9.94
C SER A 221 -11.69 24.09 10.18
N LEU A 222 -12.28 23.33 9.25
CA LEU A 222 -12.66 21.93 9.46
C LEU A 222 -11.77 20.93 8.70
N PRO A 223 -11.27 19.88 9.38
CA PRO A 223 -10.47 18.88 8.72
C PRO A 223 -11.35 17.98 7.84
N GLY A 224 -10.95 17.76 6.59
CA GLY A 224 -11.72 17.08 5.53
C GLY A 224 -11.99 15.58 5.71
N TYR A 225 -12.19 15.11 6.94
CA TYR A 225 -12.50 13.73 7.31
C TYR A 225 -13.80 13.22 6.70
N ARG A 226 -14.83 14.08 6.62
CA ARG A 226 -16.08 13.72 5.97
C ARG A 226 -15.86 13.41 4.49
N ARG A 227 -15.20 14.34 3.78
CA ARG A 227 -14.81 14.16 2.37
C ARG A 227 -13.95 12.90 2.17
N ALA A 228 -12.94 12.70 3.02
CA ALA A 228 -12.10 11.50 3.00
C ALA A 228 -12.91 10.21 3.15
N PHE A 229 -13.87 10.18 4.08
CA PHE A 229 -14.75 9.03 4.29
C PHE A 229 -15.67 8.76 3.09
N GLU A 230 -16.26 9.82 2.53
CA GLU A 230 -17.09 9.72 1.33
C GLU A 230 -16.28 9.19 0.13
N ASN A 231 -15.04 9.65 -0.02
CA ASN A 231 -14.12 9.12 -1.04
C ASN A 231 -13.76 7.65 -0.80
N TRP A 232 -13.46 7.26 0.44
CA TRP A 232 -13.20 5.87 0.81
C TRP A 232 -14.39 4.96 0.50
N ASN A 233 -15.61 5.37 0.88
CA ASN A 233 -16.82 4.60 0.59
C ASN A 233 -17.08 4.51 -0.91
N THR A 234 -16.82 5.58 -1.66
CA THR A 234 -16.94 5.57 -3.13
C THR A 234 -15.93 4.60 -3.76
N LEU A 235 -14.69 4.59 -3.27
CA LEU A 235 -13.67 3.61 -3.68
C LEU A 235 -14.16 2.17 -3.47
N LEU A 236 -14.68 1.86 -2.28
CA LEU A 236 -15.21 0.52 -1.97
C LEU A 236 -16.35 0.11 -2.89
N ARG A 237 -17.30 1.01 -3.17
CA ARG A 237 -18.38 0.76 -4.16
C ARG A 237 -17.81 0.45 -5.53
N SER A 238 -16.75 1.14 -5.94
CA SER A 238 -16.09 0.92 -7.23
C SER A 238 -15.42 -0.44 -7.36
N PHE A 239 -15.00 -1.05 -6.26
CA PHE A 239 -14.46 -2.41 -6.32
C PHE A 239 -15.52 -3.50 -6.30
N VAL A 240 -16.64 -3.27 -5.60
CA VAL A 240 -17.72 -4.27 -5.47
C VAL A 240 -18.68 -4.25 -6.67
N SER A 241 -18.81 -3.10 -7.34
CA SER A 241 -19.74 -2.96 -8.46
C SER A 241 -19.13 -3.39 -9.80
N ASP A 242 -19.90 -4.19 -10.54
CA ASP A 242 -19.57 -4.62 -11.90
C ASP A 242 -19.98 -3.64 -13.00
N SER A 243 -20.41 -2.42 -12.63
CA SER A 243 -20.74 -1.42 -13.66
C SER A 243 -19.51 -1.09 -14.52
N ILE A 244 -19.74 -0.80 -15.79
CA ILE A 244 -18.68 -0.45 -16.76
C ILE A 244 -17.85 0.74 -16.25
N ASN A 245 -18.47 1.74 -15.62
CA ASN A 245 -17.78 2.90 -15.08
C ASN A 245 -16.82 2.52 -13.94
N HIS A 246 -17.23 1.60 -13.08
CA HIS A 246 -16.41 1.12 -11.97
C HIS A 246 -15.27 0.20 -12.44
N GLN A 247 -15.48 -0.60 -13.50
CA GLN A 247 -14.39 -1.32 -14.17
C GLN A 247 -13.39 -0.36 -14.82
N LYS A 248 -13.88 0.68 -15.50
CA LYS A 248 -13.03 1.73 -16.08
C LYS A 248 -12.21 2.43 -15.00
N PHE A 249 -12.82 2.85 -13.89
CA PHE A 249 -12.09 3.43 -12.74
C PHE A 249 -10.98 2.50 -12.24
N ARG A 250 -11.28 1.23 -11.99
CA ARG A 250 -10.26 0.25 -11.54
C ARG A 250 -9.10 0.13 -12.51
N SER A 251 -9.37 0.16 -13.82
CA SER A 251 -8.31 0.12 -14.84
C SER A 251 -7.46 1.39 -14.91
N THR A 252 -7.90 2.50 -14.33
CA THR A 252 -7.11 3.74 -14.23
C THR A 252 -6.22 3.79 -12.98
N LEU A 253 -6.43 2.89 -12.01
CA LEU A 253 -5.61 2.85 -10.81
C LEU A 253 -4.27 2.19 -11.11
N SER A 254 -3.20 2.81 -10.61
CA SER A 254 -1.87 2.24 -10.68
C SER A 254 -1.68 1.08 -9.71
N THR A 255 -0.63 0.27 -9.93
CA THR A 255 -0.25 -0.79 -9.00
C THR A 255 0.01 -0.28 -7.57
N PRO A 256 0.77 0.82 -7.34
CA PRO A 256 0.89 1.41 -6.00
C PRO A 256 -0.44 1.81 -5.36
N GLN A 257 -1.38 2.35 -6.14
CA GLN A 257 -2.71 2.76 -5.65
C GLN A 257 -3.54 1.53 -5.25
N LEU A 258 -3.57 0.50 -6.10
CA LEU A 258 -4.23 -0.78 -5.82
C LEU A 258 -3.66 -1.43 -4.55
N ASN A 259 -2.33 -1.43 -4.40
CA ASN A 259 -1.67 -1.97 -3.22
C ASN A 259 -2.02 -1.17 -1.95
N SER A 260 -2.13 0.16 -2.05
CA SER A 260 -2.52 1.02 -0.93
C SER A 260 -3.96 0.77 -0.50
N ALA A 261 -4.89 0.69 -1.46
CA ALA A 261 -6.28 0.35 -1.20
C ALA A 261 -6.39 -1.02 -0.51
N ARG A 262 -5.61 -1.99 -0.99
CA ARG A 262 -5.55 -3.33 -0.42
C ARG A 262 -5.04 -3.35 1.03
N LEU A 263 -3.93 -2.68 1.32
CA LEU A 263 -3.39 -2.59 2.69
C LEU A 263 -4.42 -1.99 3.65
N LEU A 264 -5.12 -0.93 3.21
CA LEU A 264 -6.17 -0.31 4.01
C LEU A 264 -7.36 -1.25 4.24
N ILE A 265 -7.76 -2.05 3.24
CA ILE A 265 -8.84 -3.05 3.41
C ILE A 265 -8.41 -4.16 4.37
N GLU A 266 -7.20 -4.71 4.20
CA GLU A 266 -6.64 -5.74 5.11
C GLU A 266 -6.59 -5.21 6.56
N TRP A 267 -6.25 -3.92 6.72
CA TRP A 267 -6.31 -3.25 8.02
C TRP A 267 -7.73 -3.12 8.55
N TRP A 268 -8.67 -2.54 7.80
CA TRP A 268 -10.04 -2.35 8.27
C TRP A 268 -10.76 -3.66 8.61
N ASN A 269 -10.44 -4.73 7.89
CA ASN A 269 -10.96 -6.07 8.17
C ASN A 269 -10.30 -6.75 9.38
N GLY A 270 -9.20 -6.22 9.91
CA GLY A 270 -8.44 -6.86 10.97
C GLY A 270 -7.81 -8.19 10.56
N GLU A 271 -7.42 -8.33 9.29
CA GLU A 271 -6.86 -9.59 8.77
C GLU A 271 -5.45 -9.87 9.28
N ILE A 272 -4.71 -8.80 9.56
CA ILE A 272 -3.30 -8.85 9.98
C ILE A 272 -3.15 -8.75 11.50
N ASP A 273 -3.91 -7.86 12.14
CA ASP A 273 -3.83 -7.55 13.58
C ASP A 273 -5.15 -7.92 14.30
N ASP A 274 -5.30 -7.53 15.57
CA ASP A 274 -6.53 -7.69 16.34
C ASP A 274 -7.72 -6.97 15.66
N GLN A 275 -8.77 -7.74 15.33
CA GLN A 275 -10.00 -7.23 14.71
C GLN A 275 -10.62 -6.12 15.57
N SER A 276 -10.55 -6.24 16.90
CA SER A 276 -11.10 -5.23 17.81
C SER A 276 -10.38 -3.88 17.68
N THR A 277 -9.07 -3.86 17.42
CA THR A 277 -8.32 -2.60 17.25
C THR A 277 -8.73 -1.90 15.96
N SER A 278 -8.87 -2.66 14.87
CA SER A 278 -9.28 -2.14 13.56
C SER A 278 -10.71 -1.61 13.58
N GLU A 279 -11.63 -2.32 14.25
CA GLU A 279 -13.01 -1.87 14.46
C GLU A 279 -13.08 -0.58 15.29
N LYS A 280 -12.26 -0.45 16.34
CA LYS A 280 -12.19 0.79 17.15
C LYS A 280 -11.66 1.96 16.35
N ALA A 281 -10.61 1.74 15.54
CA ALA A 281 -10.09 2.76 14.65
C ALA A 281 -11.16 3.20 13.63
N PHE A 282 -11.94 2.25 13.11
CA PHE A 282 -12.99 2.52 12.14
C PHE A 282 -14.13 3.33 12.76
N GLN A 283 -14.62 2.92 13.93
CA GLN A 283 -15.66 3.65 14.66
C GLN A 283 -15.21 5.05 15.08
N ALA A 284 -13.94 5.21 15.47
CA ALA A 284 -13.37 6.52 15.74
C ALA A 284 -13.39 7.40 14.49
N PHE A 285 -12.99 6.85 13.34
CA PHE A 285 -13.00 7.55 12.07
C PHE A 285 -14.42 7.92 11.61
N GLU A 286 -15.37 7.00 11.71
CA GLU A 286 -16.78 7.20 11.38
C GLU A 286 -17.39 8.33 12.21
N ARG A 287 -17.09 8.38 13.52
CA ARG A 287 -17.52 9.47 14.40
C ARG A 287 -16.91 10.81 14.00
N ALA A 288 -15.61 10.87 13.69
CA ALA A 288 -14.96 12.10 13.22
C ALA A 288 -15.54 12.60 11.88
N ALA A 289 -15.72 11.69 10.91
CA ALA A 289 -16.35 11.99 9.65
C ALA A 289 -17.79 12.50 9.84
N GLY A 290 -18.49 11.94 10.83
CA GLY A 290 -19.85 12.32 11.11
C GLY A 290 -20.02 13.64 11.87
N ALA A 291 -19.12 13.93 12.79
CA ALA A 291 -19.09 15.21 13.50
C ALA A 291 -18.56 16.35 12.62
N GLY A 292 -17.83 16.03 11.54
CA GLY A 292 -17.06 17.00 10.75
C GLY A 292 -15.87 17.59 11.52
N ILE A 293 -15.67 17.19 12.78
CA ILE A 293 -14.63 17.62 13.71
C ILE A 293 -14.12 16.37 14.41
N LEU A 294 -12.82 16.32 14.70
CA LEU A 294 -12.27 15.41 15.69
C LEU A 294 -12.76 15.84 17.07
N ASP A 295 -13.79 15.18 17.62
CA ASP A 295 -14.17 15.42 19.02
C ASP A 295 -12.98 15.12 19.95
N ASP A 296 -12.94 15.72 21.14
CA ASP A 296 -11.80 15.56 22.05
C ASP A 296 -11.52 14.08 22.37
N ASP A 297 -12.53 13.22 22.45
CA ASP A 297 -12.32 11.78 22.71
C ASP A 297 -11.68 11.05 21.52
N THR A 298 -12.06 11.38 20.30
CA THR A 298 -11.50 10.87 19.05
C THR A 298 -10.13 11.48 18.79
N PHE A 299 -9.95 12.75 19.13
CA PHE A 299 -8.66 13.44 19.18
C PHE A 299 -7.77 12.84 20.27
N GLN A 300 -8.29 12.30 21.37
CA GLN A 300 -7.53 11.61 22.41
C GLN A 300 -7.21 10.16 22.07
N ILE A 301 -8.11 9.48 21.32
CA ILE A 301 -7.86 8.17 20.70
C ILE A 301 -6.85 8.29 19.55
N LEU A 302 -6.80 9.43 18.87
CA LEU A 302 -5.87 9.71 17.76
C LEU A 302 -4.67 10.58 18.19
N LYS A 303 -4.64 11.04 19.44
CA LYS A 303 -3.75 12.01 20.10
C LYS A 303 -2.60 12.58 19.27
N ILE A 304 -2.95 13.43 18.31
CA ILE A 304 -2.02 14.29 17.57
C ILE A 304 -1.90 15.60 18.37
N SER A 305 -1.07 15.67 19.41
CA SER A 305 -0.83 16.92 20.15
C SER A 305 -0.31 18.03 19.22
N GLU A 306 -1.06 19.13 19.08
CA GLU A 306 -0.69 20.27 18.22
C GLU A 306 0.37 21.21 18.81
N SER A 307 0.65 21.19 20.12
CA SER A 307 1.27 22.36 20.78
C SER A 307 2.72 22.22 21.25
N ALA A 308 3.55 21.32 20.72
CA ALA A 308 4.96 21.32 21.08
C ALA A 308 5.86 20.61 20.06
N ILE A 309 6.92 21.32 19.63
CA ILE A 309 8.20 20.81 19.10
C ILE A 309 8.34 20.75 17.55
N ALA A 310 9.56 21.05 17.08
CA ALA A 310 9.98 21.14 15.68
C ALA A 310 9.71 19.87 14.85
N ASP A 311 9.52 20.04 13.53
CA ASP A 311 8.90 19.07 12.60
C ASP A 311 9.52 17.65 12.53
N GLU A 312 10.79 17.46 12.88
CA GLU A 312 11.41 16.13 12.88
C GLU A 312 11.08 15.35 14.16
N GLU A 313 11.09 16.04 15.30
CA GLU A 313 10.53 15.58 16.56
C GLU A 313 9.00 15.45 16.48
N ARG A 314 8.30 16.26 15.66
CA ARG A 314 6.86 16.12 15.40
C ARG A 314 6.52 14.75 14.79
N ARG A 315 7.29 14.26 13.82
CA ARG A 315 7.10 12.91 13.24
C ARG A 315 7.42 11.81 14.25
N TYR A 316 8.50 12.00 15.02
CA TYR A 316 8.95 11.06 16.05
C TYR A 316 7.94 10.95 17.21
N TYR A 317 7.45 12.09 17.73
CA TYR A 317 6.45 12.14 18.79
C TYR A 317 5.07 11.72 18.29
N GLN A 318 4.62 12.14 17.09
CA GLN A 318 3.36 11.63 16.51
C GLN A 318 3.40 10.09 16.38
N GLN A 319 4.50 9.48 15.92
CA GLN A 319 4.61 8.02 15.84
C GLN A 319 4.58 7.34 17.22
N ARG A 320 5.27 7.90 18.24
CA ARG A 320 5.31 7.34 19.59
C ARG A 320 4.03 7.56 20.40
N PHE A 321 3.28 8.63 20.12
CA PHE A 321 2.01 8.93 20.79
C PHE A 321 0.82 8.23 20.14
N ILE A 322 0.76 8.17 18.79
CA ILE A 322 -0.27 7.40 18.07
C ILE A 322 -0.13 5.90 18.38
N SER A 323 1.09 5.37 18.51
CA SER A 323 1.29 3.96 18.87
C SER A 323 0.76 3.60 20.26
N GLY A 324 0.76 4.55 21.20
CA GLY A 324 0.16 4.36 22.53
C GLY A 324 -1.36 4.27 22.51
N ALA A 325 -2.03 4.92 21.54
CA ALA A 325 -3.49 5.00 21.47
C ALA A 325 -4.11 4.00 20.48
N LEU A 326 -3.49 3.78 19.32
CA LEU A 326 -3.86 2.75 18.35
C LEU A 326 -3.21 1.38 18.64
N GLY A 327 -2.34 1.31 19.66
CA GLY A 327 -1.81 0.07 20.24
C GLY A 327 -0.65 -0.59 19.50
N THR A 328 -0.54 -0.42 18.17
CA THR A 328 0.51 -1.06 17.34
C THR A 328 1.11 -0.08 16.32
N PRO A 329 2.41 -0.22 15.95
CA PRO A 329 3.00 0.53 14.84
C PRO A 329 2.26 0.27 13.54
N TYR A 330 1.76 -0.96 13.35
CA TYR A 330 0.92 -1.33 12.22
C TYR A 330 -0.30 -0.41 12.06
N CYS A 331 -1.15 -0.30 13.09
CA CYS A 331 -2.32 0.59 13.02
C CYS A 331 -1.92 2.06 12.80
N THR A 332 -0.80 2.50 13.37
CA THR A 332 -0.27 3.86 13.19
C THR A 332 0.08 4.14 11.73
N PHE A 333 0.84 3.27 11.08
CA PHE A 333 1.26 3.45 9.69
C PHE A 333 0.11 3.26 8.70
N MET A 334 -0.85 2.37 8.98
CA MET A 334 -2.05 2.24 8.16
C MET A 334 -2.93 3.48 8.25
N PHE A 335 -3.07 4.08 9.44
CA PHE A 335 -3.76 5.35 9.59
C PHE A 335 -3.04 6.48 8.83
N LEU A 336 -1.72 6.59 8.95
CA LEU A 336 -0.95 7.57 8.17
C LEU A 336 -1.11 7.38 6.66
N LEU A 337 -1.13 6.13 6.18
CA LEU A 337 -1.41 5.82 4.79
C LEU A 337 -2.80 6.32 4.38
N TYR A 338 -3.82 6.04 5.19
CA TYR A 338 -5.18 6.52 4.94
C TYR A 338 -5.23 8.05 4.83
N GLN A 339 -4.57 8.75 5.76
CA GLN A 339 -4.53 10.21 5.75
C GLN A 339 -3.88 10.76 4.47
N VAL A 340 -2.74 10.23 4.04
CA VAL A 340 -2.11 10.74 2.81
C VAL A 340 -2.89 10.37 1.54
N GLU A 341 -3.66 9.27 1.57
CA GLU A 341 -4.48 8.84 0.43
C GLU A 341 -5.77 9.65 0.30
N PHE A 342 -6.43 10.00 1.41
CA PHE A 342 -7.79 10.56 1.40
C PHE A 342 -7.92 11.96 2.02
N LEU A 343 -6.91 12.49 2.72
CA LEU A 343 -6.89 13.86 3.28
C LEU A 343 -5.80 14.73 2.63
N PRO A 344 -5.85 14.97 1.31
CA PRO A 344 -4.76 15.64 0.59
C PRO A 344 -4.62 17.14 0.91
N TYR A 345 -5.59 17.78 1.57
CA TYR A 345 -5.60 19.23 1.82
C TYR A 345 -4.40 19.74 2.64
N HIS A 346 -3.68 18.86 3.35
CA HIS A 346 -2.43 19.21 4.04
C HIS A 346 -1.19 19.28 3.13
N TYR A 347 -1.28 18.87 1.86
CA TYR A 347 -0.15 18.75 0.95
C TYR A 347 -0.43 19.42 -0.39
N SER A 348 -0.26 20.74 -0.49
CA SER A 348 -0.40 21.46 -1.75
C SER A 348 0.57 20.95 -2.84
N GLY A 349 0.01 20.36 -3.90
CA GLY A 349 0.52 20.30 -5.28
C GLY A 349 1.65 19.31 -5.61
N GLN A 350 2.80 19.40 -4.93
CA GLN A 350 4.00 18.63 -5.29
C GLN A 350 4.68 17.96 -4.10
N LEU A 351 4.48 18.48 -2.88
CA LEU A 351 4.93 17.83 -1.66
C LEU A 351 4.25 16.46 -1.46
N SER A 352 3.11 16.23 -2.12
CA SER A 352 2.28 15.02 -1.97
C SER A 352 2.89 13.77 -2.61
N ARG A 353 3.48 13.84 -3.81
CA ARG A 353 3.84 12.64 -4.60
C ARG A 353 4.84 11.71 -3.90
N LYS A 354 5.98 12.27 -3.49
CA LYS A 354 7.06 11.50 -2.83
C LYS A 354 6.73 11.16 -1.38
N VAL A 355 6.05 12.06 -0.67
CA VAL A 355 5.54 11.74 0.66
C VAL A 355 4.58 10.56 0.57
N LEU A 356 3.67 10.58 -0.41
CA LEU A 356 2.74 9.49 -0.66
C LEU A 356 3.46 8.19 -0.99
N SER A 357 4.38 8.17 -1.96
CA SER A 357 5.16 6.98 -2.31
C SER A 357 5.96 6.43 -1.10
N GLY A 358 6.61 7.31 -0.33
CA GLY A 358 7.32 6.93 0.89
C GLY A 358 6.41 6.37 1.98
N GLN A 359 5.20 6.93 2.16
CA GLN A 359 4.22 6.40 3.12
C GLN A 359 3.62 5.07 2.65
N ARG A 360 3.32 4.93 1.37
CA ARG A 360 2.93 3.67 0.73
C ARG A 360 3.94 2.56 1.02
N MET A 361 5.21 2.83 0.75
CA MET A 361 6.29 1.88 1.02
C MET A 361 6.40 1.53 2.51
N ARG A 362 6.39 2.53 3.40
CA ARG A 362 6.44 2.30 4.86
C ARG A 362 5.27 1.46 5.35
N ALA A 363 4.06 1.76 4.88
CA ALA A 363 2.87 1.01 5.18
C ALA A 363 3.00 -0.46 4.72
N ALA A 364 3.47 -0.69 3.48
CA ALA A 364 3.71 -2.04 2.97
C ALA A 364 4.74 -2.81 3.81
N LYS A 365 5.90 -2.21 4.12
CA LYS A 365 6.92 -2.79 5.01
C LYS A 365 6.34 -3.20 6.35
N ILE A 366 5.64 -2.29 7.02
CA ILE A 366 5.08 -2.52 8.36
C ILE A 366 3.99 -3.61 8.32
N ALA A 367 3.14 -3.61 7.30
CA ALA A 367 2.14 -4.66 7.11
C ALA A 367 2.77 -6.05 6.88
N ALA A 368 3.84 -6.13 6.07
CA ALA A 368 4.60 -7.35 5.86
C ALA A 368 5.20 -7.88 7.17
N CYS A 369 5.90 -7.03 7.93
CA CYS A 369 6.44 -7.39 9.24
C CYS A 369 5.35 -7.91 10.19
N GLN A 370 4.23 -7.19 10.32
CA GLN A 370 3.14 -7.57 11.20
C GLN A 370 2.51 -8.91 10.77
N ARG A 371 2.36 -9.18 9.46
CA ARG A 371 1.83 -10.44 8.93
C ARG A 371 2.69 -11.64 9.27
N ILE A 372 3.99 -11.52 9.04
CA ILE A 372 4.97 -12.59 9.31
C ILE A 372 5.03 -12.81 10.82
N ALA A 373 5.14 -11.71 11.58
CA ALA A 373 5.29 -11.78 13.02
C ALA A 373 4.07 -12.41 13.71
N THR A 374 2.86 -12.00 13.31
CA THR A 374 1.61 -12.57 13.83
C THR A 374 1.48 -14.05 13.47
N THR A 375 1.86 -14.42 12.24
CA THR A 375 1.86 -15.83 11.82
C THR A 375 2.82 -16.68 12.64
N CYS A 376 4.07 -16.23 12.82
CA CYS A 376 5.06 -16.91 13.64
C CYS A 376 4.59 -17.03 15.10
N TYR A 377 4.06 -15.95 15.67
CA TYR A 377 3.55 -15.95 17.04
C TYR A 377 2.41 -16.95 17.24
N LYS A 378 1.42 -16.99 16.33
CA LYS A 378 0.32 -17.96 16.36
C LYS A 378 0.83 -19.40 16.25
N SER A 379 1.81 -19.67 15.40
CA SER A 379 2.45 -20.99 15.28
C SER A 379 3.11 -21.40 16.60
N LEU A 380 3.90 -20.50 17.19
CA LEU A 380 4.61 -20.78 18.44
C LEU A 380 3.65 -20.99 19.62
N LEU A 381 2.57 -20.22 19.72
CA LEU A 381 1.53 -20.44 20.73
C LEU A 381 0.96 -21.86 20.63
N LYS A 382 0.65 -22.31 19.40
CA LYS A 382 0.14 -23.66 19.14
C LYS A 382 1.18 -24.74 19.50
N GLU A 383 2.44 -24.54 19.11
CA GLU A 383 3.55 -25.44 19.47
C GLU A 383 3.75 -25.53 21.00
N CYS A 384 3.46 -24.45 21.74
CA CYS A 384 3.46 -24.44 23.20
C CYS A 384 2.17 -25.01 23.84
N GLY A 385 1.17 -25.44 23.06
CA GLY A 385 -0.12 -25.89 23.58
C GLY A 385 -0.94 -24.77 24.26
N LEU A 386 -0.67 -23.52 23.89
CA LEU A 386 -1.38 -22.34 24.37
C LEU A 386 -2.46 -21.97 23.36
N GLU A 387 -3.72 -22.19 23.71
CA GLU A 387 -4.83 -21.74 22.89
C GLU A 387 -5.35 -20.37 23.37
N PRO A 388 -5.71 -19.47 22.45
CA PRO A 388 -6.49 -18.29 22.77
C PRO A 388 -7.79 -18.70 23.48
N ARG A 389 -8.27 -17.91 24.46
CA ARG A 389 -9.61 -18.12 25.01
C ARG A 389 -10.66 -18.02 23.88
N PRO A 390 -11.70 -18.88 23.88
CA PRO A 390 -12.82 -18.76 22.97
C PRO A 390 -13.49 -17.39 23.11
N GLY A 391 -13.50 -16.60 22.03
CA GLY A 391 -13.99 -15.21 22.01
C GLY A 391 -12.92 -14.17 21.70
N ASP A 392 -11.64 -14.49 21.92
CA ASP A 392 -10.51 -13.66 21.53
C ASP A 392 -9.94 -14.18 20.19
N ALA A 393 -10.63 -13.85 19.09
CA ALA A 393 -10.30 -14.35 17.75
C ALA A 393 -8.84 -14.03 17.32
N ASN A 394 -8.24 -12.98 17.91
CA ASN A 394 -6.83 -12.64 17.80
C ASN A 394 -6.30 -12.26 19.19
N PRO A 395 -5.73 -13.19 19.99
CA PRO A 395 -5.25 -12.85 21.32
C PRO A 395 -4.06 -11.88 21.20
N ARG A 396 -4.16 -10.74 21.88
CA ARG A 396 -3.06 -9.79 21.96
C ARG A 396 -1.88 -10.45 22.66
N PRO A 397 -0.65 -10.28 22.15
CA PRO A 397 0.53 -10.64 22.93
C PRO A 397 0.64 -9.76 24.20
N SER A 398 -0.13 -8.67 24.35
CA SER A 398 -0.13 -7.80 25.53
C SER A 398 -1.01 -8.25 26.71
N ASN A 399 -1.73 -9.38 26.64
CA ASN A 399 -2.59 -9.83 27.75
C ASN A 399 -2.41 -11.33 28.08
N PRO A 400 -1.36 -11.70 28.85
CA PRO A 400 -1.03 -13.09 29.15
C PRO A 400 -2.10 -13.84 29.97
N LYS A 401 -3.07 -13.13 30.55
CA LYS A 401 -4.19 -13.74 31.30
C LYS A 401 -5.16 -14.52 30.41
N VAL A 402 -4.99 -14.50 29.09
CA VAL A 402 -5.99 -14.94 28.11
C VAL A 402 -5.76 -16.36 27.58
N TYR A 403 -4.64 -17.02 27.91
CA TYR A 403 -4.37 -18.36 27.35
C TYR A 403 -4.90 -19.49 28.24
N ARG A 404 -5.47 -20.52 27.61
CA ARG A 404 -5.73 -21.81 28.27
C ARG A 404 -4.59 -22.76 27.97
N VAL A 405 -4.07 -23.41 29.01
CA VAL A 405 -3.18 -24.57 28.85
C VAL A 405 -4.09 -25.77 28.58
N ASN A 406 -3.94 -26.40 27.41
CA ASN A 406 -4.69 -27.62 27.12
C ASN A 406 -4.23 -28.75 28.07
N GLY A 407 -5.06 -29.05 29.08
CA GLY A 407 -4.79 -30.07 30.10
C GLY A 407 -4.86 -31.52 29.61
N ASN A 408 -4.97 -31.76 28.31
CA ASN A 408 -5.09 -33.08 27.72
C ASN A 408 -3.80 -33.47 26.99
N GLY A 409 -2.80 -33.99 27.71
CA GLY A 409 -1.77 -34.83 27.10
C GLY A 409 -0.35 -34.74 27.65
N ALA A 410 -0.03 -35.55 28.66
CA ALA A 410 1.28 -36.20 28.79
C ALA A 410 1.15 -37.48 29.65
N THR A 411 0.49 -38.52 29.13
CA THR A 411 0.83 -39.89 29.54
C THR A 411 2.07 -40.31 28.76
N VAL A 412 3.24 -40.14 29.38
CA VAL A 412 4.48 -40.76 28.92
C VAL A 412 4.39 -42.26 29.23
N ALA A 413 4.11 -43.07 28.21
CA ALA A 413 4.43 -44.49 28.26
C ALA A 413 5.93 -44.63 27.99
N GLY A 414 6.71 -44.68 29.07
CA GLY A 414 8.16 -44.84 29.00
C GLY A 414 8.73 -44.99 30.40
N SER A 415 8.89 -46.24 30.84
CA SER A 415 9.62 -46.58 32.05
C SER A 415 11.08 -46.14 31.92
N GLY A 416 11.45 -45.07 32.61
CA GLY A 416 12.84 -44.64 32.78
C GLY A 416 12.88 -43.51 33.81
N GLN A 417 13.46 -43.79 34.97
CA GLN A 417 13.64 -42.83 36.05
C GLN A 417 14.35 -41.57 35.56
N VAL A 418 13.69 -40.42 35.68
CA VAL A 418 14.37 -39.12 35.76
C VAL A 418 13.80 -38.34 36.94
N THR A 419 14.66 -38.07 37.92
CA THR A 419 14.44 -37.23 39.08
C THR A 419 14.63 -35.75 38.72
N ALA A 420 13.58 -34.93 38.81
CA ALA A 420 13.67 -33.47 39.07
C ALA A 420 12.26 -32.87 39.32
N PRO A 421 12.13 -31.77 40.10
CA PRO A 421 10.93 -31.48 40.88
C PRO A 421 9.85 -30.67 40.15
N LEU A 422 8.60 -31.02 40.45
CA LEU A 422 7.37 -30.30 40.15
C LEU A 422 7.42 -28.86 40.70
N ILE A 423 7.35 -27.86 39.82
CA ILE A 423 6.92 -26.50 40.20
C ILE A 423 5.39 -26.50 40.18
N ARG A 424 4.79 -26.68 41.36
CA ARG A 424 3.39 -26.34 41.65
C ARG A 424 3.36 -24.91 42.20
N GLY A 425 2.58 -24.04 41.57
CA GLY A 425 2.11 -22.82 42.22
C GLY A 425 2.02 -21.61 41.31
N VAL A 426 0.90 -21.46 40.60
CA VAL A 426 0.40 -20.13 40.24
C VAL A 426 -0.97 -20.01 40.89
N MET A 427 -1.02 -19.29 42.02
CA MET A 427 -2.28 -18.85 42.61
C MET A 427 -2.83 -17.69 41.78
N VAL A 428 -4.04 -17.86 41.26
CA VAL A 428 -4.82 -16.76 40.68
C VAL A 428 -5.43 -15.99 41.85
N LYS A 429 -5.04 -14.72 41.98
CA LYS A 429 -5.63 -13.77 42.92
C LYS A 429 -6.82 -13.09 42.22
N GLU A 430 -8.03 -13.40 42.65
CA GLU A 430 -9.22 -12.61 42.30
C GLU A 430 -9.22 -11.35 43.18
N ASP A 431 -9.00 -10.19 42.57
CA ASP A 431 -9.26 -8.90 43.22
C ASP A 431 -10.56 -8.28 42.66
N SER A 432 -11.30 -7.74 43.61
CA SER A 432 -12.69 -7.29 43.68
C SER A 432 -13.08 -6.04 42.87
N GLN A 433 -14.37 -6.02 42.48
CA GLN A 433 -15.32 -4.90 42.36
C GLN A 433 -14.77 -3.50 42.02
N CYS A 434 -15.06 -3.03 40.79
CA CYS A 434 -15.10 -1.60 40.48
C CYS A 434 -16.53 -1.06 40.61
N VAL A 435 -16.66 0.01 41.39
CA VAL A 435 -17.86 0.84 41.60
C VAL A 435 -18.08 1.74 40.38
N GLY A 436 -19.33 1.93 39.99
CA GLY A 436 -19.74 2.61 38.76
C GLY A 436 -19.45 4.10 38.72
N SER A 437 -19.26 4.61 37.49
CA SER A 437 -19.37 6.03 37.16
C SER A 437 -20.53 6.22 36.18
N THR A 438 -21.35 7.24 36.44
CA THR A 438 -22.52 7.62 35.65
C THR A 438 -22.10 8.37 34.40
N ALA A 439 -22.37 7.77 33.23
CA ALA A 439 -22.19 8.41 31.93
C ALA A 439 -23.35 9.36 31.62
N THR A 440 -23.01 10.62 31.32
CA THR A 440 -23.92 11.65 30.81
C THR A 440 -24.29 11.34 29.35
N THR A 441 -25.58 11.33 29.06
CA THR A 441 -26.14 10.98 27.73
C THR A 441 -25.88 12.10 26.72
N ALA A 442 -24.92 11.93 25.82
CA ALA A 442 -24.82 12.71 24.60
C ALA A 442 -25.88 12.23 23.59
N GLN A 443 -26.59 13.16 22.96
CA GLN A 443 -27.61 12.85 21.94
C GLN A 443 -26.93 12.36 20.65
N ASN A 444 -27.30 11.16 20.21
CA ASN A 444 -26.82 10.56 18.97
C ASN A 444 -27.33 11.37 17.76
N ILE A 445 -26.44 12.08 17.08
CA ILE A 445 -26.69 12.58 15.72
C ILE A 445 -26.43 11.42 14.77
N THR A 446 -27.50 10.84 14.21
CA THR A 446 -27.39 9.79 13.20
C THR A 446 -27.33 10.46 11.83
N LEU A 447 -26.18 10.37 11.15
CA LEU A 447 -26.09 10.79 9.75
C LEU A 447 -26.74 9.76 8.84
N GLY A 448 -27.50 10.25 7.85
CA GLY A 448 -28.05 9.45 6.75
C GLY A 448 -27.02 9.04 5.70
N ALA A 449 -25.76 8.83 6.09
CA ALA A 449 -24.80 8.16 5.23
C ALA A 449 -25.05 6.65 5.34
N GLU A 450 -25.52 6.02 4.27
CA GLU A 450 -25.64 4.57 4.20
C GLU A 450 -24.25 3.96 4.38
N ASN A 451 -23.95 3.50 5.59
CA ASN A 451 -22.77 2.68 5.85
C ASN A 451 -22.84 1.45 4.95
N ILE A 452 -21.82 1.28 4.12
CA ILE A 452 -21.66 0.06 3.36
C ILE A 452 -21.14 -1.00 4.33
N ASN A 453 -22.06 -1.62 5.07
CA ASN A 453 -21.77 -2.88 5.72
C ASN A 453 -21.63 -3.94 4.63
N LEU A 454 -20.42 -4.05 4.07
CA LEU A 454 -20.08 -5.11 3.14
C LEU A 454 -20.38 -6.46 3.82
N SER A 455 -21.27 -7.22 3.21
CA SER A 455 -21.51 -8.62 3.56
C SER A 455 -20.21 -9.44 3.44
N ALA A 456 -20.15 -10.61 4.08
CA ALA A 456 -18.99 -11.49 3.96
C ALA A 456 -18.66 -11.82 2.48
N ASP A 457 -19.68 -12.08 1.67
CA ASP A 457 -19.57 -12.30 0.23
C ASP A 457 -19.01 -11.08 -0.52
N GLU A 458 -19.44 -9.86 -0.17
CA GLU A 458 -18.90 -8.64 -0.78
C GLU A 458 -17.45 -8.38 -0.37
N ARG A 459 -17.08 -8.69 0.88
CA ARG A 459 -15.67 -8.64 1.32
C ARG A 459 -14.83 -9.66 0.59
N GLU A 460 -15.36 -10.86 0.34
CA GLU A 460 -14.68 -11.87 -0.47
C GLU A 460 -14.57 -11.46 -1.95
N ARG A 461 -15.61 -10.87 -2.53
CA ARG A 461 -15.56 -10.31 -3.90
C ARG A 461 -14.58 -9.16 -4.00
N LEU A 462 -14.56 -8.27 -2.99
CA LEU A 462 -13.61 -7.17 -2.87
C LEU A 462 -12.18 -7.70 -2.78
N ALA A 463 -11.96 -8.71 -1.94
CA ALA A 463 -10.71 -9.44 -1.85
C ALA A 463 -10.32 -10.00 -3.23
N ILE A 464 -11.18 -10.76 -3.91
CA ILE A 464 -10.89 -11.31 -5.24
C ILE A 464 -10.58 -10.21 -6.27
N ALA A 465 -11.40 -9.15 -6.33
CA ALA A 465 -11.28 -8.06 -7.28
C ALA A 465 -9.99 -7.24 -7.10
N ILE A 466 -9.46 -7.19 -5.88
CA ILE A 466 -8.24 -6.45 -5.54
C ILE A 466 -7.01 -7.36 -5.55
N HIS A 467 -7.15 -8.61 -5.12
CA HIS A 467 -6.03 -9.54 -4.98
C HIS A 467 -5.59 -10.11 -6.34
N GLY A 468 -6.50 -10.32 -7.28
CA GLY A 468 -6.25 -11.03 -8.55
C GLY A 468 -5.87 -12.51 -8.38
N ASP A 469 -5.22 -12.87 -7.27
CA ASP A 469 -4.98 -14.20 -6.73
C ASP A 469 -5.29 -14.15 -5.21
N PRO A 470 -6.37 -14.81 -4.74
CA PRO A 470 -6.79 -14.80 -3.33
C PRO A 470 -5.71 -15.25 -2.33
N GLY A 471 -4.62 -15.88 -2.78
CA GLY A 471 -3.50 -16.31 -1.94
C GLY A 471 -2.29 -15.38 -1.90
N SER A 472 -2.13 -14.45 -2.86
CA SER A 472 -0.92 -13.63 -2.93
C SER A 472 -1.07 -12.41 -2.02
N LYS A 473 -0.56 -12.46 -0.78
CA LYS A 473 -0.43 -11.28 0.11
C LYS A 473 0.53 -10.25 -0.51
N ILE A 474 0.30 -8.95 -0.31
CA ILE A 474 1.28 -7.92 -0.77
C ILE A 474 2.59 -8.17 -0.03
N GLY A 475 3.73 -8.15 -0.70
CA GLY A 475 5.02 -8.14 -0.01
C GLY A 475 5.28 -6.83 0.75
N ALA A 476 6.53 -6.60 1.12
CA ALA A 476 6.97 -5.33 1.70
C ALA A 476 7.22 -4.24 0.64
N ALA A 477 7.44 -4.60 -0.62
CA ALA A 477 7.62 -3.66 -1.71
C ALA A 477 6.28 -3.26 -2.33
N ILE A 478 5.97 -1.94 -2.34
CA ILE A 478 4.73 -1.43 -2.96
C ILE A 478 4.83 -1.34 -4.48
N SER A 479 6.04 -1.10 -5.01
CA SER A 479 6.36 -1.11 -6.44
C SER A 479 7.86 -1.28 -6.62
N SER A 480 8.27 -2.28 -7.40
CA SER A 480 9.64 -2.39 -7.89
C SER A 480 9.84 -1.52 -9.13
N CYS A 481 11.02 -0.92 -9.25
CA CYS A 481 11.47 -0.18 -10.44
C CYS A 481 10.37 0.70 -11.09
N HIS A 482 9.71 1.54 -10.29
CA HIS A 482 8.54 2.32 -10.71
C HIS A 482 8.80 3.27 -11.90
N TRP A 483 10.06 3.63 -12.16
CA TRP A 483 10.49 4.40 -13.33
C TRP A 483 10.36 3.62 -14.66
N LEU A 484 10.17 2.31 -14.62
CA LEU A 484 9.89 1.53 -15.81
C LEU A 484 8.42 1.73 -16.16
N GLU A 485 8.13 2.03 -17.41
CA GLU A 485 6.76 2.06 -17.91
C GLU A 485 6.19 0.64 -18.03
N ASP A 486 4.92 0.46 -17.62
CA ASP A 486 4.16 -0.72 -18.00
C ASP A 486 3.43 -0.43 -19.30
N THR A 487 4.03 -0.82 -20.42
CA THR A 487 3.43 -0.61 -21.73
C THR A 487 2.22 -1.53 -21.98
N GLY A 488 1.98 -2.53 -21.12
CA GLY A 488 0.89 -3.51 -21.26
C GLY A 488 0.91 -4.31 -22.58
N ALA A 489 1.88 -4.05 -23.45
CA ALA A 489 1.85 -4.45 -24.84
C ALA A 489 2.09 -5.95 -24.97
N GLN A 490 1.45 -6.61 -25.94
CA GLN A 490 1.77 -8.01 -26.25
C GLN A 490 3.25 -8.22 -26.57
N ASP A 491 3.91 -7.17 -27.07
CA ASP A 491 5.34 -7.22 -27.31
C ASP A 491 6.13 -7.49 -26.04
N ASP A 492 5.62 -7.25 -24.83
CA ASP A 492 6.34 -7.45 -23.55
C ASP A 492 6.42 -8.91 -23.07
N LEU A 493 5.81 -9.86 -23.79
CA LEU A 493 6.01 -11.27 -23.50
C LEU A 493 7.41 -11.76 -23.91
N PRO A 494 8.01 -12.72 -23.17
CA PRO A 494 9.22 -13.41 -23.61
C PRO A 494 9.00 -14.08 -24.96
N TYR A 495 10.03 -14.19 -25.79
CA TYR A 495 9.89 -14.87 -27.08
C TYR A 495 9.56 -16.35 -26.90
N TYR A 496 10.26 -17.02 -25.97
CA TYR A 496 10.02 -18.41 -25.60
C TYR A 496 9.57 -18.55 -24.15
N LEU A 497 8.69 -19.50 -23.92
CA LEU A 497 8.33 -20.02 -22.60
C LEU A 497 8.51 -21.54 -22.60
N TRP A 498 8.75 -22.11 -21.44
CA TRP A 498 8.72 -23.54 -21.20
C TRP A 498 7.30 -23.98 -20.82
N ASP A 499 6.68 -24.86 -21.62
CA ASP A 499 5.41 -25.51 -21.27
C ASP A 499 5.72 -26.72 -20.38
N VAL A 500 5.36 -26.62 -19.10
CA VAL A 500 5.68 -27.63 -18.07
C VAL A 500 5.02 -28.98 -18.41
N LYS A 501 3.77 -28.94 -18.88
CA LYS A 501 3.01 -30.16 -19.19
C LYS A 501 3.54 -30.86 -20.44
N GLN A 502 3.88 -30.09 -21.47
CA GLN A 502 4.39 -30.62 -22.73
C GLN A 502 5.90 -30.83 -22.73
N ARG A 503 6.61 -30.39 -21.68
CA ARG A 503 8.06 -30.48 -21.50
C ARG A 503 8.82 -29.97 -22.72
N ARG A 504 8.46 -28.77 -23.18
CA ARG A 504 9.08 -28.16 -24.36
C ARG A 504 8.98 -26.64 -24.38
N THR A 505 9.87 -26.03 -25.15
CA THR A 505 9.78 -24.61 -25.48
C THR A 505 8.61 -24.33 -26.44
N VAL A 506 7.88 -23.25 -26.17
CA VAL A 506 6.78 -22.71 -26.99
C VAL A 506 7.06 -21.23 -27.27
N VAL A 507 6.57 -20.74 -28.42
CA VAL A 507 6.68 -19.32 -28.77
C VAL A 507 5.52 -18.58 -28.11
N ALA A 508 5.79 -17.63 -27.20
CA ALA A 508 4.74 -17.06 -26.34
C ALA A 508 3.61 -16.39 -27.14
N ARG A 509 3.95 -15.64 -28.19
CA ARG A 509 2.96 -15.01 -29.10
C ARG A 509 2.04 -15.99 -29.86
N LYS A 510 2.33 -17.29 -29.83
CA LYS A 510 1.47 -18.33 -30.44
C LYS A 510 0.53 -18.98 -29.43
N ILE A 511 0.65 -18.64 -28.15
CA ILE A 511 -0.25 -19.11 -27.10
C ILE A 511 -1.54 -18.29 -27.19
N THR A 512 -2.69 -18.96 -27.16
CA THR A 512 -4.00 -18.33 -27.21
C THR A 512 -4.46 -17.92 -25.80
N GLY A 513 -5.04 -16.73 -25.67
CA GLY A 513 -5.54 -16.21 -24.39
C GLY A 513 -4.52 -15.39 -23.61
N GLU A 514 -4.81 -15.11 -22.34
CA GLU A 514 -3.89 -14.42 -21.44
C GLU A 514 -2.72 -15.34 -21.07
N VAL A 515 -1.49 -14.90 -21.33
CA VAL A 515 -0.28 -15.67 -21.04
C VAL A 515 0.26 -15.28 -19.67
N GLN A 516 0.15 -16.21 -18.72
CA GLN A 516 0.72 -16.09 -17.38
C GLN A 516 1.84 -17.12 -17.19
N TYR A 517 2.94 -16.72 -16.56
CA TYR A 517 4.09 -17.59 -16.33
C TYR A 517 4.81 -17.27 -15.02
N THR A 518 5.60 -18.24 -14.56
CA THR A 518 6.54 -18.11 -13.44
C THR A 518 7.95 -17.87 -13.98
N ALA A 519 8.64 -16.82 -13.53
CA ALA A 519 10.06 -16.61 -13.81
C ALA A 519 10.93 -17.34 -12.77
N ILE A 520 12.01 -17.97 -13.22
CA ILE A 520 12.99 -18.65 -12.36
C ILE A 520 14.33 -17.94 -12.49
N SER A 521 14.83 -17.43 -11.38
CA SER A 521 16.16 -16.87 -11.20
C SER A 521 17.14 -17.94 -10.71
N HIS A 522 18.32 -18.02 -11.32
CA HIS A 522 19.38 -18.96 -10.95
C HIS A 522 20.76 -18.44 -11.41
N THR A 523 21.85 -18.81 -10.73
CA THR A 523 23.25 -18.47 -11.08
C THR A 523 23.96 -19.49 -11.98
N TRP A 524 23.31 -20.06 -12.99
CA TRP A 524 23.93 -21.17 -13.75
C TRP A 524 25.25 -20.77 -14.44
N GLY A 525 25.39 -19.51 -14.87
CA GLY A 525 26.58 -18.98 -15.55
C GLY A 525 27.85 -19.09 -14.70
N ARG A 526 27.75 -18.76 -13.40
CA ARG A 526 28.86 -18.86 -12.43
C ARG A 526 29.36 -20.29 -12.24
N TRP A 527 28.47 -21.26 -12.43
CA TRP A 527 28.75 -22.68 -12.23
C TRP A 527 28.91 -23.45 -13.53
N ARG A 528 29.04 -22.74 -14.65
CA ARG A 528 29.27 -23.33 -15.96
C ARG A 528 30.54 -24.19 -15.91
N ILE A 529 30.48 -25.40 -16.44
CA ILE A 529 31.68 -26.24 -16.56
C ILE A 529 32.49 -25.73 -17.75
N PRO A 530 33.70 -25.17 -17.54
CA PRO A 530 34.51 -24.65 -18.63
C PRO A 530 34.89 -25.77 -19.59
N ASN A 531 34.91 -25.48 -20.89
CA ASN A 531 35.26 -26.42 -21.96
C ASN A 531 34.36 -27.66 -22.10
N SER A 532 33.29 -27.79 -21.31
CA SER A 532 32.30 -28.86 -21.50
C SER A 532 31.47 -28.59 -22.76
N PRO A 533 31.28 -29.59 -23.64
CA PRO A 533 30.42 -29.44 -24.81
C PRO A 533 28.97 -29.18 -24.36
N PRO A 534 28.25 -28.25 -25.01
CA PRO A 534 26.86 -28.01 -24.68
C PRO A 534 26.01 -29.24 -25.00
N VAL A 535 24.96 -29.47 -24.24
CA VAL A 535 24.09 -30.65 -24.31
C VAL A 535 22.75 -30.34 -24.98
N ARG A 536 22.18 -31.37 -25.61
CA ARG A 536 20.80 -31.32 -26.08
C ARG A 536 19.88 -31.65 -24.92
N VAL A 537 18.89 -30.78 -24.69
CA VAL A 537 17.82 -30.99 -23.72
C VAL A 537 16.53 -31.27 -24.48
N ASP A 538 15.83 -32.33 -24.10
CA ASP A 538 14.57 -32.69 -24.74
C ASP A 538 13.55 -31.56 -24.60
N GLY A 539 12.86 -31.22 -25.69
CA GLY A 539 11.95 -30.08 -25.75
C GLY A 539 12.60 -28.73 -26.11
N VAL A 540 13.94 -28.65 -26.17
CA VAL A 540 14.69 -27.48 -26.69
C VAL A 540 15.34 -27.86 -28.01
N ASN A 541 14.66 -27.56 -29.12
CA ASN A 541 15.04 -28.11 -30.44
C ASN A 541 15.94 -27.22 -31.29
N ARG A 542 16.11 -25.93 -30.93
CA ARG A 542 16.75 -24.93 -31.80
C ARG A 542 18.16 -24.53 -31.37
N TRP A 543 18.58 -24.83 -30.15
CA TRP A 543 19.92 -24.54 -29.64
C TRP A 543 20.35 -25.59 -28.61
N MET A 544 21.64 -25.60 -28.30
CA MET A 544 22.25 -26.47 -27.29
C MET A 544 22.43 -25.68 -25.99
N ILE A 545 22.46 -26.35 -24.85
CA ILE A 545 22.50 -25.72 -23.53
C ILE A 545 23.85 -26.02 -22.85
N PRO A 546 24.53 -25.02 -22.27
CA PRO A 546 25.79 -25.25 -21.56
C PRO A 546 25.59 -26.12 -20.31
N GLU A 547 26.54 -26.99 -20.01
CA GLU A 547 26.55 -27.73 -18.75
C GLU A 547 27.00 -26.87 -17.56
N ASN A 548 26.55 -27.22 -16.37
CA ASN A 548 26.93 -26.60 -15.10
C ASN A 548 27.23 -27.68 -14.04
N SER A 549 27.92 -27.30 -12.97
CA SER A 549 28.33 -28.20 -11.88
C SER A 549 27.29 -28.37 -10.78
N LYS A 550 26.18 -27.64 -10.85
CA LYS A 550 25.18 -27.51 -9.80
C LYS A 550 24.04 -28.53 -9.96
N PHE A 551 23.62 -28.82 -11.18
CA PHE A 551 22.64 -29.86 -11.50
C PHE A 551 22.85 -30.40 -12.91
N ARG A 552 22.25 -31.56 -13.19
CA ARG A 552 22.31 -32.18 -14.52
C ARG A 552 21.33 -31.51 -15.47
N VAL A 553 21.87 -30.69 -16.37
CA VAL A 553 21.07 -29.91 -17.35
C VAL A 553 20.13 -30.77 -18.20
N LYS A 554 20.51 -32.01 -18.52
CA LYS A 554 19.66 -32.94 -19.28
C LYS A 554 18.40 -33.39 -18.54
N GLU A 555 18.40 -33.33 -17.21
CA GLU A 555 17.28 -33.75 -16.35
C GLU A 555 16.32 -32.57 -16.07
N LEU A 556 16.58 -31.38 -16.61
CA LEU A 556 15.70 -30.21 -16.45
C LEU A 556 14.23 -30.46 -16.83
N PRO A 557 13.91 -31.19 -17.92
CA PRO A 557 12.51 -31.48 -18.25
C PRO A 557 11.80 -32.26 -17.15
N GLU A 558 12.48 -33.22 -16.51
CA GLU A 558 11.96 -34.00 -15.39
C GLU A 558 11.87 -33.17 -14.11
N ILE A 559 12.92 -32.38 -13.81
CA ILE A 559 12.97 -31.49 -12.64
C ILE A 559 11.79 -30.51 -12.71
N LEU A 560 11.63 -29.78 -13.82
CA LEU A 560 10.55 -28.79 -13.94
C LEU A 560 9.16 -29.44 -13.97
N ALA A 561 9.03 -30.67 -14.46
CA ALA A 561 7.76 -31.39 -14.44
C ALA A 561 7.37 -31.92 -13.05
N SER A 562 8.32 -32.05 -12.11
CA SER A 562 8.04 -32.49 -10.75
C SER A 562 7.65 -31.33 -9.81
N VAL A 563 7.96 -30.09 -10.18
CA VAL A 563 7.59 -28.91 -9.39
C VAL A 563 6.09 -28.64 -9.52
N PRO A 564 5.36 -28.45 -8.40
CA PRO A 564 3.95 -28.09 -8.43
C PRO A 564 3.76 -26.60 -8.74
N PHE A 565 4.15 -26.17 -9.94
CA PHE A 565 3.92 -24.81 -10.38
C PHE A 565 2.42 -24.49 -10.43
N ALA A 566 2.03 -23.32 -9.94
CA ALA A 566 0.66 -22.82 -10.06
C ALA A 566 0.27 -22.49 -11.51
N LEU A 567 1.25 -22.32 -12.41
CA LEU A 567 1.07 -21.88 -13.78
C LEU A 567 1.66 -22.89 -14.78
N PRO A 568 1.06 -23.01 -15.98
CA PRO A 568 1.50 -23.98 -16.98
C PRO A 568 2.82 -23.60 -17.69
N TYR A 569 3.18 -22.33 -17.63
CA TYR A 569 4.35 -21.78 -18.33
C TYR A 569 5.40 -21.27 -17.35
N VAL A 570 6.65 -21.51 -17.71
CA VAL A 570 7.82 -21.04 -16.97
C VAL A 570 8.73 -20.27 -17.92
N TRP A 571 9.28 -19.16 -17.44
CA TRP A 571 10.45 -18.54 -18.04
C TRP A 571 11.67 -18.90 -17.21
N PHE A 572 12.62 -19.60 -17.83
CA PHE A 572 13.91 -19.92 -17.24
C PHE A 572 14.97 -19.64 -18.31
N ASP A 573 15.84 -18.68 -18.04
CA ASP A 573 16.80 -18.11 -19.00
C ASP A 573 17.60 -19.18 -19.78
N LEU A 574 18.03 -20.24 -19.10
CA LEU A 574 18.76 -21.36 -19.66
C LEU A 574 17.97 -22.12 -20.75
N LEU A 575 16.65 -22.20 -20.60
CA LEU A 575 15.72 -22.87 -21.53
C LEU A 575 15.02 -21.92 -22.50
N CYS A 576 14.94 -20.62 -22.18
CA CYS A 576 14.09 -19.65 -22.90
C CYS A 576 14.91 -18.62 -23.70
N ILE A 577 16.19 -18.43 -23.37
CA ILE A 577 17.11 -17.62 -24.17
C ILE A 577 18.00 -18.57 -24.99
N PRO A 578 18.10 -18.39 -26.32
CA PRO A 578 19.05 -19.14 -27.12
C PRO A 578 20.48 -18.97 -26.61
N GLN A 579 21.10 -20.09 -26.20
CA GLN A 579 22.43 -20.11 -25.59
C GLN A 579 23.50 -20.24 -26.67
N LYS A 580 24.40 -19.24 -26.78
CA LYS A 580 25.46 -19.15 -27.81
C LYS A 580 24.98 -19.54 -29.24
N PRO A 581 23.92 -18.89 -29.75
CA PRO A 581 23.35 -19.24 -31.05
C PRO A 581 24.30 -18.89 -32.21
N THR A 582 24.33 -19.73 -33.25
CA THR A 582 25.03 -19.45 -34.52
C THR A 582 24.07 -18.95 -35.61
N ASP A 583 22.78 -19.25 -35.49
CA ASP A 583 21.71 -18.76 -36.37
C ASP A 583 21.46 -17.27 -36.12
N GLN A 584 21.45 -16.46 -37.18
CA GLN A 584 21.25 -15.00 -37.11
C GLN A 584 19.91 -14.59 -36.47
N ASP A 585 18.85 -15.35 -36.69
CA ASP A 585 17.55 -15.08 -36.07
C ASP A 585 17.58 -15.40 -34.57
N LEU A 586 18.26 -16.47 -34.17
CA LEU A 586 18.45 -16.79 -32.75
C LEU A 586 19.37 -15.81 -32.05
N ILE A 587 20.41 -15.29 -32.72
CA ILE A 587 21.26 -14.20 -32.20
C ILE A 587 20.41 -12.95 -31.94
N LYS A 588 19.54 -12.56 -32.89
CA LYS A 588 18.62 -11.43 -32.71
C LYS A 588 17.65 -11.65 -31.57
N ILE A 589 17.08 -12.86 -31.44
CA ILE A 589 16.19 -13.21 -30.33
C ILE A 589 16.94 -13.13 -29.00
N ALA A 590 18.12 -13.76 -28.88
CA ALA A 590 18.92 -13.71 -27.66
C ALA A 590 19.28 -12.28 -27.26
N LYS A 591 19.74 -11.46 -28.22
CA LYS A 591 20.03 -10.03 -28.01
C LYS A 591 18.77 -9.30 -27.49
N ARG A 592 17.62 -9.52 -28.11
CA ARG A 592 16.34 -8.91 -27.72
C ARG A 592 15.90 -9.33 -26.31
N GLU A 593 16.03 -10.61 -25.95
CA GLU A 593 15.64 -11.13 -24.63
C GLU A 593 16.52 -10.56 -23.52
N ILE A 594 17.85 -10.50 -23.73
CA ILE A 594 18.80 -9.91 -22.77
C ILE A 594 18.44 -8.46 -22.49
N GLY A 595 18.17 -7.66 -23.54
CA GLY A 595 17.79 -6.26 -23.37
C GLY A 595 16.41 -6.03 -22.75
N ARG A 596 15.62 -7.08 -22.50
CA ARG A 596 14.22 -6.97 -22.03
C ARG A 596 13.95 -7.77 -20.77
N GLN A 597 14.97 -8.25 -20.06
CA GLN A 597 14.80 -8.99 -18.81
C GLN A 597 13.92 -8.26 -17.79
N ALA A 598 14.05 -6.94 -17.67
CA ALA A 598 13.15 -6.11 -16.87
C ALA A 598 11.66 -6.33 -17.16
N ARG A 599 11.28 -6.29 -18.43
CA ARG A 599 9.90 -6.51 -18.87
C ARG A 599 9.45 -7.94 -18.62
N ILE A 600 10.35 -8.90 -18.83
CA ILE A 600 10.09 -10.33 -18.60
C ILE A 600 9.81 -10.62 -17.12
N PHE A 601 10.65 -10.14 -16.21
CA PHE A 601 10.46 -10.39 -14.77
C PHE A 601 9.24 -9.63 -14.22
N ARG A 602 9.03 -8.39 -14.66
CA ARG A 602 7.87 -7.58 -14.26
C ARG A 602 6.54 -8.21 -14.67
N ARG A 603 6.47 -8.78 -15.88
CA ARG A 603 5.24 -9.42 -16.39
C ARG A 603 5.03 -10.84 -15.86
N ALA A 604 6.04 -11.46 -15.27
CA ALA A 604 5.86 -12.76 -14.62
C ALA A 604 4.83 -12.65 -13.49
N LYS A 605 3.94 -13.63 -13.36
CA LYS A 605 2.97 -13.63 -12.24
C LYS A 605 3.67 -13.98 -10.94
N PHE A 606 4.60 -14.93 -10.99
CA PHE A 606 5.45 -15.32 -9.85
C PHE A 606 6.93 -15.28 -10.25
N ALA A 607 7.80 -15.02 -9.29
CA ALA A 607 9.24 -15.14 -9.44
C ALA A 607 9.81 -16.04 -8.34
N LEU A 608 10.69 -16.97 -8.72
CA LEU A 608 11.34 -17.91 -7.79
C LEU A 608 12.86 -17.77 -7.91
N ALA A 609 13.56 -17.71 -6.78
CA ALA A 609 15.01 -17.93 -6.71
C ALA A 609 15.25 -19.40 -6.39
N TRP A 610 15.76 -20.17 -7.35
CA TRP A 610 16.08 -21.58 -7.12
C TRP A 610 17.52 -21.71 -6.63
N LEU A 611 17.68 -21.92 -5.32
CA LEU A 611 18.96 -22.01 -4.64
C LEU A 611 19.33 -23.49 -4.48
N ASN A 612 19.94 -24.03 -5.55
CA ASN A 612 20.08 -25.46 -5.77
C ASN A 612 21.12 -26.16 -4.85
N ASP A 613 21.80 -25.40 -4.02
CA ASP A 613 22.79 -25.81 -3.02
C ASP A 613 22.31 -25.58 -1.58
N ILE A 614 21.04 -25.21 -1.40
CA ILE A 614 20.38 -25.12 -0.11
C ILE A 614 19.49 -26.35 0.09
N ASP A 615 19.69 -27.05 1.20
CA ASP A 615 18.95 -28.27 1.55
C ASP A 615 17.66 -27.97 2.34
N SER A 616 17.72 -27.02 3.27
CA SER A 616 16.61 -26.67 4.17
C SER A 616 16.57 -25.16 4.47
N TRP A 617 15.49 -24.72 5.13
CA TRP A 617 15.28 -23.35 5.57
C TRP A 617 15.21 -23.21 7.10
N GLU A 618 15.72 -24.18 7.85
CA GLU A 618 15.53 -24.25 9.31
C GLU A 618 16.19 -23.08 10.04
N GLY A 619 17.44 -22.75 9.68
CA GLY A 619 18.19 -21.62 10.22
C GLY A 619 17.52 -20.28 9.88
N LEU A 620 17.13 -20.09 8.61
CA LEU A 620 16.42 -18.87 8.20
C LEU A 620 15.02 -18.75 8.85
N GLN A 621 14.26 -19.85 8.96
CA GLN A 621 12.98 -19.87 9.67
C GLN A 621 13.16 -19.56 11.17
N ALA A 622 14.24 -20.05 11.80
CA ALA A 622 14.58 -19.71 13.17
C ALA A 622 14.88 -18.21 13.31
N ALA A 623 15.66 -17.61 12.39
CA ALA A 623 15.90 -16.17 12.36
C ALA A 623 14.58 -15.37 12.23
N ILE A 624 13.70 -15.76 11.30
CA ILE A 624 12.40 -15.11 11.09
C ILE A 624 11.53 -15.19 12.34
N ARG A 625 11.44 -16.37 13.00
CA ARG A 625 10.69 -16.53 14.25
C ARG A 625 11.18 -15.59 15.34
N ARG A 626 12.50 -15.36 15.45
CA ARG A 626 13.10 -14.47 16.45
C ARG A 626 12.84 -13.01 16.17
N LEU A 627 13.10 -12.57 14.94
CA LEU A 627 12.82 -11.21 14.51
C LEU A 627 11.34 -10.87 14.66
N SER A 628 10.47 -11.84 14.37
CA SER A 628 9.02 -11.74 14.59
C SER A 628 8.64 -11.47 16.05
N ILE A 629 9.19 -12.25 17.00
CA ILE A 629 8.93 -12.05 18.42
C ILE A 629 9.46 -10.70 18.90
N ARG A 630 10.67 -10.33 18.47
CA ARG A 630 11.26 -9.01 18.76
C ARG A 630 10.37 -7.88 18.26
N TYR A 631 9.95 -7.95 17.00
CA TYR A 631 9.09 -6.96 16.37
C TYR A 631 7.80 -6.74 17.18
N LEU A 632 7.15 -7.82 17.63
CA LEU A 632 5.93 -7.73 18.44
C LEU A 632 6.18 -7.16 19.84
N GLN A 633 7.29 -7.51 20.48
CA GLN A 633 7.65 -7.01 21.81
C GLN A 633 7.95 -5.50 21.78
N GLU A 634 8.74 -5.08 20.79
CA GLU A 634 9.17 -3.70 20.62
C GLU A 634 8.05 -2.80 20.11
N GLY A 635 7.26 -3.28 19.15
CA GLY A 635 6.19 -2.50 18.55
C GLY A 635 4.98 -2.34 19.46
N ASN A 636 4.54 -3.43 20.09
CA ASN A 636 3.23 -3.47 20.76
C ASN A 636 3.33 -3.46 22.29
N GLY A 637 4.54 -3.27 22.85
CA GLY A 637 4.80 -3.38 24.28
C GLY A 637 4.31 -4.69 24.89
N SER A 638 4.26 -5.75 24.07
CA SER A 638 3.49 -6.94 24.37
C SER A 638 4.30 -7.97 25.17
N GLU A 639 3.71 -8.46 26.26
CA GLU A 639 4.30 -9.52 27.09
C GLU A 639 4.15 -10.90 26.42
N VAL A 640 5.13 -11.26 25.60
CA VAL A 640 5.22 -12.60 25.02
C VAL A 640 5.37 -13.64 26.14
N PRO A 641 4.50 -14.68 26.21
CA PRO A 641 4.61 -15.72 27.22
C PRO A 641 5.99 -16.38 27.20
N LYS A 642 6.59 -16.58 28.39
CA LYS A 642 7.93 -17.17 28.51
C LYS A 642 8.11 -18.48 27.71
N PRO A 643 7.16 -19.44 27.69
CA PRO A 643 7.31 -20.65 26.87
C PRO A 643 7.44 -20.37 25.37
N VAL A 644 6.73 -19.37 24.85
CA VAL A 644 6.81 -18.94 23.45
C VAL A 644 8.17 -18.31 23.16
N LEU A 645 8.65 -17.49 24.10
CA LEU A 645 9.99 -16.90 24.00
C LEU A 645 11.07 -17.99 24.03
N ASP A 646 11.01 -18.90 25.00
CA ASP A 646 11.95 -20.01 25.13
C ASP A 646 11.96 -20.86 23.85
N LEU A 647 10.80 -21.15 23.26
CA LEU A 647 10.66 -21.87 22.00
C LEU A 647 11.21 -21.10 20.79
N ALA A 648 10.94 -19.79 20.69
CA ALA A 648 11.52 -18.95 19.63
C ALA A 648 13.05 -18.85 19.75
N MET A 649 13.58 -18.98 20.98
CA MET A 649 15.00 -19.02 21.29
C MET A 649 15.63 -20.41 21.13
N GLN A 650 14.85 -21.47 20.92
CA GLN A 650 15.40 -22.76 20.48
C GLN A 650 16.07 -22.57 19.12
N ASN A 651 17.14 -23.34 18.87
CA ASN A 651 17.89 -23.30 17.62
C ASN A 651 18.64 -21.98 17.36
N ALA A 652 19.09 -21.29 18.41
CA ALA A 652 19.81 -20.01 18.30
C ALA A 652 21.14 -20.09 17.58
N ASP A 653 21.74 -21.26 17.68
CA ASP A 653 23.07 -21.54 17.16
C ASP A 653 23.03 -22.15 15.76
N LEU A 654 21.83 -22.37 15.19
CA LEU A 654 21.73 -22.81 13.80
C LEU A 654 22.35 -21.73 12.90
N PRO A 655 23.33 -22.08 12.06
CA PRO A 655 23.82 -21.15 11.05
C PRO A 655 22.74 -20.95 9.98
N LEU A 656 22.78 -19.80 9.30
CA LEU A 656 22.04 -19.63 8.06
C LEU A 656 22.63 -20.53 6.97
N GLU A 657 21.76 -21.25 6.28
CA GLU A 657 22.12 -22.12 5.16
C GLU A 657 22.71 -21.35 3.98
N ILE A 658 22.41 -20.05 3.90
CA ILE A 658 22.93 -19.14 2.88
C ILE A 658 24.44 -18.92 3.02
N PHE A 659 25.01 -19.13 4.22
CA PHE A 659 26.45 -19.01 4.44
C PHE A 659 27.14 -20.36 4.31
N ASP A 660 28.26 -20.38 3.60
CA ASP A 660 29.11 -21.57 3.57
C ASP A 660 29.90 -21.67 4.87
N SER A 661 29.43 -22.50 5.79
CA SER A 661 30.09 -22.78 7.08
C SER A 661 31.54 -23.27 6.95
N THR A 662 31.95 -23.80 5.79
CA THR A 662 33.31 -24.27 5.54
C THR A 662 34.27 -23.17 5.07
N SER A 663 33.74 -22.01 4.66
CA SER A 663 34.48 -20.93 3.99
C SER A 663 35.04 -19.85 4.93
N VAL A 664 34.74 -19.91 6.24
CA VAL A 664 35.11 -18.91 7.26
C VAL A 664 36.63 -18.65 7.35
N GLN A 665 37.46 -19.54 6.81
CA GLN A 665 38.92 -19.37 6.76
C GLN A 665 39.42 -18.55 5.56
N THR A 666 38.57 -18.23 4.58
CA THR A 666 38.99 -17.47 3.39
C THR A 666 38.62 -15.99 3.52
N ALA A 667 39.60 -15.10 3.36
CA ALA A 667 39.43 -13.65 3.43
C ALA A 667 38.64 -13.05 2.24
N ASN A 668 37.88 -13.84 1.48
CA ASN A 668 37.10 -13.36 0.34
C ASN A 668 35.60 -13.36 0.68
N PRO A 669 34.98 -12.19 0.88
CA PRO A 669 33.56 -12.05 1.17
C PRO A 669 32.64 -12.74 0.14
N GLU A 670 33.04 -12.80 -1.13
CA GLU A 670 32.26 -13.44 -2.20
C GLU A 670 32.12 -14.96 -2.05
N LYS A 671 32.92 -15.58 -1.17
CA LYS A 671 32.85 -17.00 -0.83
C LYS A 671 32.09 -17.25 0.47
N LEU A 672 31.78 -16.22 1.26
CA LEU A 672 31.10 -16.36 2.53
C LEU A 672 29.61 -16.70 2.35
N MET A 673 28.98 -16.14 1.31
CA MET A 673 27.56 -16.31 1.03
C MET A 673 27.30 -17.12 -0.24
N ASN A 674 26.08 -17.65 -0.35
CA ASN A 674 25.58 -18.30 -1.54
C ASN A 674 25.75 -17.41 -2.77
N GLY A 675 26.23 -18.02 -3.86
CA GLY A 675 26.62 -17.25 -5.05
C GLY A 675 25.48 -16.51 -5.74
N TRP A 676 24.22 -16.83 -5.44
CA TRP A 676 23.05 -16.07 -5.87
C TRP A 676 22.99 -14.67 -5.25
N PHE A 677 23.35 -14.50 -3.98
CA PHE A 677 23.32 -13.20 -3.32
C PHE A 677 24.47 -12.28 -3.71
N SER A 678 25.53 -12.80 -4.33
CA SER A 678 26.67 -11.99 -4.79
C SER A 678 26.71 -11.79 -6.31
N SER A 679 25.82 -12.44 -7.08
CA SER A 679 25.79 -12.30 -8.54
C SER A 679 25.07 -11.01 -8.96
N LEU A 680 25.57 -10.38 -10.03
CA LEU A 680 24.95 -9.19 -10.60
C LEU A 680 23.64 -9.49 -11.35
N TRP A 681 23.62 -10.59 -12.10
CA TRP A 681 22.44 -10.97 -12.88
C TRP A 681 21.22 -11.21 -11.98
N THR A 682 21.41 -11.96 -10.90
CA THR A 682 20.34 -12.23 -9.92
C THR A 682 19.93 -10.98 -9.15
N PHE A 683 20.83 -10.04 -8.92
CA PHE A 683 20.50 -8.75 -8.30
C PHE A 683 19.55 -7.93 -9.16
N GLN A 684 19.79 -7.86 -10.48
CA GLN A 684 18.87 -7.20 -11.40
C GLN A 684 17.47 -7.83 -11.30
N GLU A 685 17.40 -9.16 -11.35
CA GLU A 685 16.16 -9.91 -11.26
C GLU A 685 15.43 -9.65 -9.94
N LEU A 686 16.17 -9.55 -8.84
CA LEU A 686 15.64 -9.23 -7.52
C LEU A 686 15.16 -7.78 -7.40
N CYS A 687 15.84 -6.81 -8.03
CA CYS A 687 15.36 -5.42 -8.10
C CYS A 687 14.01 -5.33 -8.80
N LEU A 688 13.81 -6.16 -9.83
CA LEU A 688 12.57 -6.22 -10.61
C LEU A 688 11.46 -6.97 -9.87
N ARG A 689 11.81 -7.98 -9.08
CA ARG A 689 10.91 -8.84 -8.32
C ARG A 689 11.38 -8.99 -6.87
N PRO A 690 11.23 -7.93 -6.05
CA PRO A 690 11.63 -7.99 -4.64
C PRO A 690 10.73 -8.97 -3.85
N ASP A 691 9.53 -9.28 -4.35
CA ASP A 691 8.63 -10.33 -3.87
C ASP A 691 9.06 -11.77 -4.26
N MET A 692 10.27 -11.94 -4.83
CA MET A 692 10.77 -13.24 -5.27
C MET A 692 10.84 -14.24 -4.10
N ARG A 693 10.36 -15.45 -4.37
CA ARG A 693 10.26 -16.52 -3.37
C ARG A 693 11.51 -17.38 -3.40
N LEU A 694 12.10 -17.65 -2.24
CA LEU A 694 13.30 -18.47 -2.14
C LEU A 694 12.94 -19.96 -2.10
N CYS A 695 13.57 -20.76 -2.96
CA CYS A 695 13.35 -22.20 -3.08
C CYS A 695 14.65 -22.96 -2.80
N THR A 696 14.56 -24.04 -2.01
CA THR A 696 15.69 -25.00 -1.86
C THR A 696 15.94 -25.77 -3.16
N LYS A 697 16.97 -26.62 -3.18
CA LYS A 697 17.24 -27.55 -4.29
C LYS A 697 16.05 -28.43 -4.66
N ASP A 698 15.23 -28.80 -3.67
CA ASP A 698 14.05 -29.66 -3.81
C ASP A 698 12.76 -28.85 -4.00
N TRP A 699 12.87 -27.56 -4.34
CA TRP A 699 11.75 -26.64 -4.57
C TRP A 699 10.87 -26.37 -3.35
N ASN A 700 11.40 -26.59 -2.14
CA ASN A 700 10.72 -26.18 -0.92
C ASN A 700 10.81 -24.66 -0.79
N ILE A 701 9.65 -24.00 -0.84
CA ILE A 701 9.53 -22.54 -0.71
C ILE A 701 9.74 -22.13 0.74
N LEU A 702 10.50 -21.06 0.97
CA LEU A 702 10.60 -20.42 2.28
C LEU A 702 9.22 -19.93 2.74
N ALA A 703 8.74 -20.54 3.81
CA ALA A 703 7.46 -20.20 4.40
C ALA A 703 7.49 -20.35 5.92
N VAL A 704 6.57 -19.66 6.60
CA VAL A 704 6.37 -19.72 8.05
C VAL A 704 4.91 -19.97 8.42
N GLY A 705 4.70 -20.30 9.68
CA GLY A 705 3.39 -20.62 10.23
C GLY A 705 3.01 -22.09 10.11
N GLU A 706 1.79 -22.39 10.54
CA GLU A 706 1.25 -23.74 10.49
C GLU A 706 1.26 -24.30 9.05
N ASN A 707 1.93 -25.44 8.85
CA ASN A 707 2.09 -26.12 7.57
C ASN A 707 2.70 -25.24 6.45
N GLY A 708 3.47 -24.20 6.79
CA GLY A 708 4.11 -23.33 5.79
C GLY A 708 3.12 -22.50 4.96
N LYS A 709 1.99 -22.11 5.55
CA LYS A 709 0.94 -21.35 4.84
C LYS A 709 1.34 -19.93 4.42
N THR A 710 2.27 -19.29 5.14
CA THR A 710 2.69 -17.92 4.82
C THR A 710 4.04 -17.97 4.13
N ILE A 711 4.02 -17.83 2.80
CA ILE A 711 5.22 -17.66 1.99
C ILE A 711 5.90 -16.35 2.39
N VAL A 712 7.23 -16.37 2.49
CA VAL A 712 8.05 -15.20 2.80
C VAL A 712 8.84 -14.84 1.55
N GLY A 713 8.55 -13.65 0.98
CA GLY A 713 9.34 -13.07 -0.10
C GLY A 713 10.69 -12.53 0.39
N MET A 714 11.56 -12.13 -0.54
CA MET A 714 12.82 -11.49 -0.16
C MET A 714 12.59 -10.10 0.46
N ASP A 715 11.63 -9.34 -0.07
CA ASP A 715 11.22 -8.04 0.45
C ASP A 715 10.66 -8.11 1.88
N ASP A 716 9.81 -9.10 2.13
CA ASP A 716 9.29 -9.46 3.45
C ASP A 716 10.43 -9.71 4.46
N LEU A 717 11.45 -10.46 4.05
CA LEU A 717 12.62 -10.78 4.87
C LEU A 717 13.44 -9.53 5.20
N ILE A 718 13.69 -8.67 4.20
CA ILE A 718 14.42 -7.41 4.38
C ILE A 718 13.66 -6.47 5.32
N ALA A 719 12.34 -6.32 5.12
CA ALA A 719 11.52 -5.47 5.97
C ALA A 719 11.50 -5.96 7.42
N LEU A 720 11.38 -7.28 7.64
CA LEU A 720 11.40 -7.86 8.98
C LEU A 720 12.76 -7.68 9.67
N ALA A 721 13.86 -7.82 8.92
CA ALA A 721 15.19 -7.48 9.42
C ALA A 721 15.20 -6.01 9.84
N GLU A 722 15.03 -5.05 8.90
CA GLU A 722 15.03 -3.61 9.16
C GLU A 722 14.13 -3.19 10.35
N GLY A 723 12.94 -3.79 10.45
CA GLY A 723 11.97 -3.53 11.51
C GLY A 723 12.50 -3.81 12.91
N GLY A 724 13.45 -4.75 13.04
CA GLY A 724 14.16 -5.00 14.30
C GLY A 724 15.17 -3.91 14.68
N ASN A 725 15.61 -3.06 13.77
CA ASN A 725 16.63 -2.02 14.05
C ASN A 725 16.04 -0.65 14.41
N PHE A 726 14.76 -0.39 14.11
CA PHE A 726 14.08 0.89 14.42
C PHE A 726 14.18 1.30 15.90
N THR A 727 14.40 0.35 16.80
CA THR A 727 14.48 0.60 18.25
C THR A 727 15.86 0.92 18.79
N GLN A 728 16.97 0.55 18.13
CA GLN A 728 18.32 0.83 18.63
C GLN A 728 18.70 2.30 18.47
N VAL A 729 18.37 2.92 17.33
CA VAL A 729 18.65 4.35 17.07
C VAL A 729 17.88 5.28 18.03
N SER A 730 16.74 4.80 18.54
CA SER A 730 15.90 5.55 19.49
C SER A 730 16.50 5.62 20.91
N GLN A 731 17.47 4.77 21.25
CA GLN A 731 18.00 4.64 22.61
C GLN A 731 19.39 5.27 22.79
N SER A 732 20.29 5.16 21.82
CA SER A 732 21.60 5.83 21.90
C SER A 732 21.48 7.35 22.02
N ARG A 733 20.45 7.93 21.37
CA ARG A 733 20.18 9.38 21.41
C ARG A 733 19.68 9.91 22.76
N ALA A 734 19.11 9.06 23.62
CA ALA A 734 18.58 9.48 24.92
C ALA A 734 19.65 9.44 26.03
N GLU A 735 20.69 8.60 25.87
CA GLU A 735 21.75 8.42 26.89
C GLU A 735 22.91 9.41 26.72
N GLU A 736 23.05 10.05 25.55
CA GLU A 736 24.09 11.04 25.27
C GLU A 736 23.72 12.50 25.61
N SER A 737 22.61 12.76 26.31
CA SER A 737 22.36 14.13 26.84
C SER A 737 23.35 14.45 27.96
N PRO A 738 24.30 15.39 27.76
CA PRO A 738 25.35 15.67 28.71
C PRO A 738 24.98 16.83 29.63
N GLU A 739 23.79 16.81 30.25
CA GLU A 739 23.36 17.90 31.16
C GLU A 739 22.50 17.38 32.33
N LEU A 740 23.14 16.92 33.40
CA LEU A 740 23.14 17.56 34.73
C LEU A 740 23.82 16.64 35.74
N GLY A 741 24.93 17.10 36.30
CA GLY A 741 25.55 16.49 37.45
C GLY A 741 24.69 16.60 38.72
N ALA A 742 25.09 15.76 39.68
CA ALA A 742 24.78 15.77 41.12
C ALA A 742 23.67 14.83 41.63
N SER A 743 24.16 13.70 42.15
CA SER A 743 23.70 13.02 43.36
C SER A 743 22.24 12.57 43.45
N GLY A 744 21.99 11.35 42.98
CA GLY A 744 20.86 10.54 43.42
C GLY A 744 21.13 9.08 43.15
N LYS A 745 21.57 8.33 44.17
CA LYS A 745 21.55 6.85 44.14
C LYS A 745 20.10 6.41 44.11
N LEU A 746 19.47 6.38 42.93
CA LEU A 746 18.21 5.69 42.74
C LEU A 746 18.51 4.21 42.48
N GLN A 747 17.93 3.37 43.31
CA GLN A 747 17.97 1.91 43.19
C GLN A 747 17.48 1.52 41.80
N SER A 748 18.32 0.76 41.10
CA SER A 748 17.99 0.00 39.89
C SER A 748 16.75 -0.85 40.15
N THR A 749 15.59 -0.32 39.78
CA THR A 749 14.34 -1.07 39.68
C THR A 749 14.40 -1.87 38.39
N HIS A 750 14.56 -3.19 38.53
CA HIS A 750 14.33 -4.22 37.50
C HIS A 750 14.10 -3.70 36.08
N THR A 751 15.18 -3.43 35.34
CA THR A 751 15.09 -3.31 33.89
C THR A 751 14.59 -4.67 33.40
N PRO A 752 13.40 -4.75 32.77
CA PRO A 752 12.88 -6.02 32.27
C PRO A 752 13.95 -6.64 31.37
N MET A 753 14.23 -7.92 31.59
CA MET A 753 15.24 -8.72 30.90
C MET A 753 15.10 -8.50 29.39
N ARG A 754 15.88 -7.58 28.82
CA ARG A 754 15.91 -7.34 27.39
C ARG A 754 16.53 -8.57 26.77
N ILE A 755 15.77 -9.22 25.90
CA ILE A 755 16.25 -10.38 25.15
C ILE A 755 17.48 -9.93 24.39
N GLU A 756 18.60 -10.60 24.65
CA GLU A 756 19.79 -10.44 23.85
C GLU A 756 19.50 -11.11 22.50
N VAL A 757 19.07 -10.29 21.52
CA VAL A 757 18.61 -10.73 20.18
C VAL A 757 19.73 -11.37 19.36
N ARG A 758 20.96 -11.37 19.88
CA ARG A 758 22.14 -11.89 19.19
C ARG A 758 22.09 -13.40 19.15
N SER A 759 21.45 -13.90 18.09
CA SER A 759 21.62 -15.27 17.64
C SER A 759 22.41 -15.29 16.35
N LYS A 760 23.16 -16.38 16.15
CA LYS A 760 24.02 -16.53 14.99
C LYS A 760 23.24 -16.37 13.68
N ALA A 761 22.06 -16.97 13.59
CA ALA A 761 21.21 -16.87 12.40
C ALA A 761 20.77 -15.43 12.09
N THR A 762 20.37 -14.66 13.11
CA THR A 762 20.02 -13.25 12.92
C THR A 762 21.22 -12.39 12.57
N GLU A 763 22.38 -12.58 13.22
CA GLU A 763 23.61 -11.84 12.90
C GLU A 763 24.07 -12.12 11.48
N GLN A 764 24.04 -13.37 11.05
CA GLN A 764 24.34 -13.75 9.67
C GLN A 764 23.32 -13.18 8.68
N LEU A 765 22.03 -13.05 9.04
CA LEU A 765 21.06 -12.40 8.17
C LEU A 765 21.40 -10.93 7.96
N TRP A 766 21.79 -10.24 9.04
CA TRP A 766 22.24 -8.85 8.96
C TRP A 766 23.51 -8.72 8.11
N GLU A 767 24.48 -9.58 8.35
CA GLU A 767 25.72 -9.65 7.57
C GLU A 767 25.42 -9.95 6.09
N LEU A 768 24.46 -10.82 5.78
CA LEU A 768 24.04 -11.09 4.40
C LEU A 768 23.51 -9.83 3.73
N LEU A 769 22.60 -9.12 4.40
CA LEU A 769 22.01 -7.90 3.86
C LEU A 769 23.12 -6.88 3.59
N ASP A 770 23.89 -6.55 4.63
CA ASP A 770 24.99 -5.57 4.59
C ASP A 770 26.05 -5.89 3.51
N LEU A 771 26.57 -7.13 3.49
CA LEU A 771 27.58 -7.54 2.50
C LEU A 771 27.04 -7.56 1.06
N SER A 772 25.73 -7.71 0.87
CA SER A 772 25.11 -7.71 -0.46
C SER A 772 24.49 -6.36 -0.83
N GLY A 773 24.40 -5.41 0.11
CA GLY A 773 23.68 -4.14 -0.04
C GLY A 773 22.16 -4.30 -0.21
N LEU A 774 21.59 -5.46 0.15
CA LEU A 774 20.16 -5.74 -0.06
C LEU A 774 19.24 -5.01 0.93
N GLU A 775 19.78 -4.42 1.99
CA GLU A 775 19.08 -3.46 2.85
C GLU A 775 18.54 -2.25 2.07
N PHE A 776 19.15 -1.89 0.94
CA PHE A 776 18.65 -0.80 0.10
C PHE A 776 17.58 -1.24 -0.91
N LEU A 777 17.34 -2.55 -1.09
CA LEU A 777 16.49 -3.08 -2.17
C LEU A 777 15.09 -2.46 -2.17
N LEU A 778 14.48 -2.32 -0.98
CA LEU A 778 13.10 -1.85 -0.86
C LEU A 778 12.94 -0.39 -1.31
N ASN A 779 14.01 0.41 -1.32
CA ASN A 779 13.99 1.81 -1.75
C ASN A 779 14.98 2.07 -2.89
N ALA A 780 15.46 1.02 -3.57
CA ALA A 780 16.54 1.14 -4.54
C ALA A 780 16.14 2.07 -5.68
N SER A 781 16.91 3.13 -5.89
CA SER A 781 16.83 3.99 -7.06
C SER A 781 17.64 3.42 -8.22
N ARG A 782 17.52 4.02 -9.41
CA ARG A 782 18.38 3.67 -10.55
C ARG A 782 19.87 3.85 -10.23
N ALA A 783 20.23 4.89 -9.47
CA ALA A 783 21.59 5.13 -9.04
C ALA A 783 22.07 4.06 -8.04
N THR A 784 21.21 3.67 -7.08
CA THR A 784 21.48 2.59 -6.10
C THR A 784 21.76 1.27 -6.79
N ILE A 785 20.93 0.89 -7.76
CA ILE A 785 21.10 -0.34 -8.52
C ILE A 785 22.43 -0.31 -9.29
N LEU A 786 22.82 0.84 -9.83
CA LEU A 786 24.09 1.00 -10.52
C LEU A 786 25.29 0.89 -9.55
N THR A 787 25.20 1.50 -8.36
CA THR A 787 26.20 1.42 -7.28
C THR A 787 26.39 0.00 -6.78
N LEU A 788 25.31 -0.64 -6.33
CA LEU A 788 25.32 -2.04 -5.86
C LEU A 788 25.69 -2.98 -6.99
N GLY A 789 25.27 -2.64 -8.21
CA GLY A 789 25.60 -3.35 -9.42
C GLY A 789 27.10 -3.42 -9.64
N ASN A 790 27.89 -2.40 -9.26
CA ASN A 790 29.35 -2.36 -9.39
C ASN A 790 30.08 -3.30 -8.41
N GLN A 791 29.46 -3.60 -7.26
CA GLN A 791 30.08 -4.37 -6.18
C GLN A 791 29.90 -5.88 -6.33
N ARG A 792 29.12 -6.29 -7.32
CA ARG A 792 28.71 -7.69 -7.50
C ARG A 792 29.60 -8.43 -8.48
N TYR A 793 29.63 -9.75 -8.32
CA TYR A 793 30.32 -10.65 -9.23
C TYR A 793 29.62 -10.67 -10.60
N CYS A 794 30.38 -10.39 -11.66
CA CYS A 794 29.96 -10.52 -13.05
C CYS A 794 31.15 -10.96 -13.90
N GLU A 795 31.06 -12.13 -14.53
CA GLU A 795 32.09 -12.62 -15.47
C GLU A 795 31.90 -12.05 -16.89
N GLU A 796 30.67 -11.61 -17.19
CA GLU A 796 30.29 -11.04 -18.48
C GLU A 796 30.25 -9.51 -18.44
N ASP A 797 29.67 -8.90 -19.48
CA ASP A 797 29.49 -7.45 -19.56
C ASP A 797 28.51 -6.96 -18.49
N ARG A 798 29.05 -6.27 -17.49
CA ARG A 798 28.32 -5.72 -16.34
C ARG A 798 27.13 -4.85 -16.75
N ALA A 799 27.27 -4.04 -17.80
CA ALA A 799 26.20 -3.15 -18.24
C ALA A 799 25.00 -3.94 -18.77
N LYS A 800 25.24 -5.03 -19.51
CA LYS A 800 24.16 -5.89 -20.02
C LYS A 800 23.35 -6.54 -18.90
N ALA A 801 23.99 -6.79 -17.75
CA ALA A 801 23.36 -7.44 -16.60
C ALA A 801 22.41 -6.54 -15.81
N ILE A 802 22.51 -5.21 -15.92
CA ILE A 802 21.65 -4.27 -15.16
C ILE A 802 20.88 -3.27 -16.00
N MET A 803 21.30 -3.04 -17.26
CA MET A 803 20.75 -1.99 -18.11
C MET A 803 19.23 -1.99 -18.20
N SER A 804 18.61 -3.16 -18.18
CA SER A 804 17.17 -3.26 -18.29
C SER A 804 16.46 -2.79 -17.02
N ALA A 805 17.02 -3.04 -15.82
CA ALA A 805 16.42 -2.62 -14.56
C ALA A 805 16.51 -1.11 -14.33
N ILE A 806 17.53 -0.45 -14.88
CA ILE A 806 17.72 1.01 -14.75
C ILE A 806 17.23 1.81 -15.97
N ASP A 807 16.60 1.14 -16.94
CA ASP A 807 16.10 1.72 -18.20
C ASP A 807 17.17 2.34 -19.12
N VAL A 808 18.37 1.75 -19.16
CA VAL A 808 19.51 2.25 -19.94
C VAL A 808 19.83 1.29 -21.08
N VAL A 809 18.87 1.04 -21.98
CA VAL A 809 18.97 0.02 -23.03
C VAL A 809 19.30 0.57 -24.43
N ASP A 810 19.36 1.89 -24.62
CA ASP A 810 19.49 2.49 -25.95
C ASP A 810 20.89 2.28 -26.55
N TRP A 811 21.94 2.38 -25.74
CA TRP A 811 23.33 2.11 -26.11
C TRP A 811 23.47 0.68 -26.67
N TYR A 812 22.76 -0.27 -26.09
CA TYR A 812 22.80 -1.67 -26.47
C TYR A 812 22.02 -1.95 -27.76
N ASN A 813 20.88 -1.28 -27.92
CA ASN A 813 20.00 -1.43 -29.07
C ASN A 813 20.50 -0.68 -30.31
N ASN A 814 21.18 0.45 -30.12
CA ASN A 814 21.69 1.29 -31.20
C ASN A 814 23.22 1.47 -31.12
N PRO A 815 24.01 0.42 -31.43
CA PRO A 815 25.47 0.50 -31.42
C PRO A 815 26.04 1.37 -32.55
N LYS A 816 25.20 1.95 -33.42
CA LYS A 816 25.60 2.85 -34.52
C LYS A 816 25.51 4.33 -34.15
N GLY A 817 25.51 4.67 -32.85
CA GLY A 817 25.71 6.04 -32.39
C GLY A 817 26.99 6.65 -33.00
N PRO A 818 27.05 7.99 -33.14
CA PRO A 818 28.00 8.68 -34.02
C PRO A 818 29.46 8.32 -33.70
N ASP A 819 30.15 7.67 -34.64
CA ASP A 819 31.61 7.59 -34.82
C ASP A 819 32.50 7.60 -33.56
N ILE A 820 32.16 6.82 -32.53
CA ILE A 820 33.11 6.50 -31.47
C ILE A 820 33.56 5.07 -31.73
N GLU A 821 34.82 4.90 -32.15
CA GLU A 821 35.53 3.65 -31.98
C GLU A 821 35.37 3.25 -30.51
N GLU A 822 34.44 2.34 -30.22
CA GLU A 822 34.23 1.81 -28.87
C GLU A 822 35.52 1.13 -28.46
N ILE A 823 36.36 1.86 -27.73
CA ILE A 823 37.43 1.26 -26.96
C ILE A 823 36.72 0.28 -26.02
N PRO A 824 36.93 -1.04 -26.17
CA PRO A 824 36.35 -2.01 -25.26
C PRO A 824 36.74 -1.60 -23.84
N PRO A 825 35.87 -1.80 -22.84
CA PRO A 825 36.24 -1.49 -21.47
C PRO A 825 37.59 -2.16 -21.14
N GLU A 826 38.51 -1.39 -20.54
CA GLU A 826 39.87 -1.85 -20.27
C GLU A 826 39.90 -3.10 -19.36
N SER A 827 38.83 -3.29 -18.57
CA SER A 827 38.56 -4.51 -17.82
C SER A 827 37.08 -4.89 -17.88
N PRO A 828 36.73 -6.19 -17.79
CA PRO A 828 35.34 -6.65 -17.70
C PRO A 828 34.58 -6.10 -16.48
N ASP A 829 35.32 -5.64 -15.46
CA ASP A 829 34.73 -5.08 -14.24
C ASP A 829 34.17 -3.67 -14.40
N GLN A 830 34.49 -2.98 -15.50
CA GLN A 830 34.06 -1.60 -15.74
C GLN A 830 32.85 -1.51 -16.68
N TYR A 831 31.96 -0.58 -16.36
CA TYR A 831 30.87 -0.21 -17.26
C TYR A 831 31.40 0.51 -18.53
N PRO A 832 30.90 0.17 -19.74
CA PRO A 832 31.22 0.90 -20.96
C PRO A 832 30.80 2.38 -20.89
N LEU A 833 31.59 3.26 -21.50
CA LEU A 833 31.31 4.71 -21.51
C LEU A 833 29.96 5.05 -22.15
N ALA A 834 29.57 4.37 -23.23
CA ALA A 834 28.29 4.59 -23.89
C ALA A 834 27.10 4.35 -22.94
N PHE A 835 27.17 3.26 -22.16
CA PHE A 835 26.21 2.96 -21.12
C PHE A 835 26.20 4.03 -20.03
N LEU A 836 27.37 4.48 -19.54
CA LEU A 836 27.45 5.49 -18.49
C LEU A 836 26.91 6.86 -18.92
N ARG A 837 27.12 7.24 -20.18
CA ARG A 837 26.56 8.48 -20.75
C ARG A 837 25.04 8.43 -20.82
N GLU A 838 24.49 7.30 -21.27
CA GLU A 838 23.03 7.12 -21.28
C GLU A 838 22.48 7.07 -19.85
N ALA A 839 23.14 6.36 -18.93
CA ALA A 839 22.74 6.29 -17.53
C ALA A 839 22.74 7.67 -16.89
N ALA A 840 23.82 8.45 -17.03
CA ALA A 840 23.89 9.81 -16.50
C ALA A 840 22.77 10.70 -17.07
N LYS A 841 22.48 10.59 -18.37
CA LYS A 841 21.41 11.36 -19.03
C LYS A 841 20.01 10.96 -18.54
N LYS A 842 19.72 9.67 -18.41
CA LYS A 842 18.38 9.17 -18.04
C LYS A 842 18.11 9.25 -16.54
N ILE A 843 19.13 9.01 -15.72
CA ILE A 843 19.05 9.07 -14.25
C ILE A 843 19.07 10.52 -13.77
N GLY A 844 19.83 11.39 -14.44
CA GLY A 844 19.87 12.82 -14.13
C GLY A 844 20.70 13.12 -12.90
N ALA A 845 20.21 14.04 -12.06
CA ALA A 845 20.90 14.52 -10.87
C ALA A 845 21.28 13.40 -9.88
N ASP A 846 20.43 12.39 -9.74
CA ASP A 846 20.67 11.22 -8.88
C ASP A 846 21.94 10.44 -9.24
N PHE A 847 22.35 10.44 -10.52
CA PHE A 847 23.59 9.80 -10.95
C PHE A 847 24.81 10.39 -10.26
N TYR A 848 24.75 11.70 -9.99
CA TYR A 848 25.85 12.49 -9.45
C TYR A 848 25.78 12.66 -7.92
N ALA A 849 24.72 12.15 -7.28
CA ALA A 849 24.39 12.41 -5.88
C ALA A 849 25.07 11.46 -4.88
N SER A 850 25.73 10.39 -5.31
CA SER A 850 26.33 9.38 -4.41
C SER A 850 27.33 9.97 -3.42
N SER A 851 27.27 9.57 -2.15
CA SER A 851 28.28 10.00 -1.17
C SER A 851 29.62 9.31 -1.43
N LEU A 852 30.72 9.98 -1.11
CA LEU A 852 32.06 9.38 -1.18
C LEU A 852 32.18 8.27 -0.14
N ALA A 853 32.90 7.20 -0.48
CA ALA A 853 33.23 6.16 0.48
C ALA A 853 34.29 6.64 1.48
N GLU A 854 34.36 5.99 2.64
CA GLU A 854 35.41 6.26 3.62
C GLU A 854 36.80 6.01 3.01
N GLY A 855 37.71 6.98 3.15
CA GLY A 855 39.08 6.90 2.61
C GLY A 855 39.21 7.18 1.11
N GLU A 856 38.11 7.26 0.35
CA GLU A 856 38.14 7.49 -1.10
C GLU A 856 38.82 8.83 -1.47
N LEU A 857 38.52 9.90 -0.73
CA LEU A 857 39.13 11.21 -0.97
C LEU A 857 40.64 11.19 -0.73
N LEU A 858 41.09 10.46 0.30
CA LEU A 858 42.51 10.30 0.60
C LEU A 858 43.20 9.51 -0.51
N GLU A 859 42.59 8.40 -0.97
CA GLU A 859 43.10 7.60 -2.08
C GLU A 859 43.24 8.45 -3.36
N MET A 860 42.19 9.22 -3.71
CA MET A 860 42.22 10.12 -4.87
C MET A 860 43.36 11.14 -4.79
N LEU A 861 43.59 11.75 -3.62
CA LEU A 861 44.68 12.72 -3.45
C LEU A 861 46.06 12.06 -3.49
N VAL A 862 46.24 10.90 -2.85
CA VAL A 862 47.50 10.15 -2.89
C VAL A 862 47.84 9.73 -4.33
N LEU A 863 46.85 9.24 -5.08
CA LEU A 863 47.03 8.89 -6.50
C LEU A 863 47.36 10.14 -7.34
N SER A 864 46.70 11.26 -7.08
CA SER A 864 46.96 12.54 -7.78
C SER A 864 48.35 13.09 -7.51
N LEU A 865 48.89 12.89 -6.30
CA LEU A 865 50.24 13.36 -5.93
C LEU A 865 51.36 12.47 -6.46
N ASN A 866 51.12 11.16 -6.60
CA ASN A 866 52.14 10.19 -7.02
C ASN A 866 52.25 10.01 -8.54
N SER A 867 51.20 10.34 -9.30
CA SER A 867 51.10 10.01 -10.73
C SER A 867 51.50 11.21 -11.58
N GLY A 868 52.82 11.42 -11.74
CA GLY A 868 53.37 12.55 -12.49
C GLY A 868 52.94 12.67 -13.97
N GLU A 869 52.33 11.64 -14.57
CA GLU A 869 51.75 11.71 -15.93
C GLU A 869 50.90 10.49 -16.36
N VAL A 870 50.75 9.43 -15.55
CA VAL A 870 50.21 8.14 -16.01
C VAL A 870 48.88 7.80 -15.35
N GLN A 871 47.84 7.74 -16.19
CA GLN A 871 46.48 7.28 -15.96
C GLN A 871 45.69 8.04 -14.88
N ARG A 872 45.14 9.20 -15.26
CA ARG A 872 43.84 9.71 -14.75
C ARG A 872 42.68 8.78 -15.15
N GLY A 873 42.93 7.47 -15.18
CA GLY A 873 42.03 6.44 -15.65
C GLY A 873 41.08 6.06 -14.53
N GLY A 874 39.84 6.54 -14.64
CA GLY A 874 38.78 5.56 -14.64
C GLY A 874 37.72 5.63 -13.55
N VAL A 875 37.77 6.59 -12.63
CA VAL A 875 36.64 6.89 -11.75
C VAL A 875 36.42 8.39 -11.75
N GLY A 876 35.43 8.84 -12.52
CA GLY A 876 34.92 10.18 -12.30
C GLY A 876 34.49 10.28 -10.84
N SER A 877 35.03 11.23 -10.09
CA SER A 877 34.65 11.49 -8.69
C SER A 877 33.13 11.67 -8.52
N MET A 878 32.45 11.91 -9.64
CA MET A 878 31.03 12.11 -9.80
C MET A 878 30.20 10.86 -10.15
N ALA A 879 30.81 9.73 -10.51
CA ALA A 879 30.09 8.49 -10.83
C ALA A 879 29.53 7.83 -9.56
N PRO A 880 28.40 7.11 -9.60
CA PRO A 880 27.79 6.55 -8.38
C PRO A 880 28.55 5.35 -7.77
N PHE A 881 29.70 4.98 -8.32
CA PHE A 881 30.52 3.84 -7.92
C PHE A 881 32.00 4.16 -8.07
N THR A 882 32.86 3.36 -7.44
CA THR A 882 34.32 3.47 -7.52
C THR A 882 34.92 2.34 -8.36
N SER A 883 36.20 2.45 -8.75
CA SER A 883 36.96 1.35 -9.33
C SER A 883 37.50 0.38 -8.28
N SER A 884 37.43 0.75 -7.00
CA SER A 884 37.90 -0.05 -5.89
C SER A 884 36.75 -0.85 -5.27
N LEU A 885 37.07 -1.71 -4.30
CA LEU A 885 36.07 -2.41 -3.48
C LEU A 885 35.33 -1.46 -2.52
N LEU A 886 35.67 -0.16 -2.49
CA LEU A 886 35.02 0.80 -1.61
C LEU A 886 33.60 1.08 -2.10
N SER A 887 32.63 0.70 -1.26
CA SER A 887 31.22 0.97 -1.49
C SER A 887 30.92 2.45 -1.26
N ARG A 888 30.47 3.15 -2.30
CA ARG A 888 29.84 4.46 -2.10
C ARG A 888 28.49 4.26 -1.45
N ALA A 889 28.24 5.01 -0.39
CA ALA A 889 26.92 5.06 0.20
C ALA A 889 25.97 5.80 -0.78
N PRO A 890 24.75 5.32 -0.96
CA PRO A 890 23.78 6.08 -1.71
C PRO A 890 23.45 7.44 -1.06
N SER A 891 22.80 8.33 -1.82
CA SER A 891 22.47 9.69 -1.36
C SER A 891 21.58 9.69 -0.11
N PHE A 892 21.73 10.71 0.75
CA PHE A 892 20.81 11.01 1.85
C PHE A 892 19.33 11.05 1.43
N SER A 893 19.10 11.41 0.17
CA SER A 893 17.78 11.65 -0.40
C SER A 893 17.22 10.46 -1.18
N GLU A 894 17.73 9.23 -1.01
CA GLU A 894 17.15 8.06 -1.67
C GLU A 894 15.63 7.94 -1.42
N GLY A 895 14.85 7.96 -2.51
CA GLY A 895 13.38 7.98 -2.50
C GLY A 895 12.74 9.36 -2.29
N TYR A 896 13.54 10.41 -2.05
CA TYR A 896 13.12 11.80 -1.84
C TYR A 896 13.60 12.78 -2.93
N THR A 897 14.07 12.29 -4.08
CA THR A 897 14.88 13.05 -5.04
C THR A 897 14.07 14.14 -5.72
N GLY A 898 14.46 15.40 -5.48
CA GLY A 898 13.75 16.61 -5.94
C GLY A 898 13.65 16.67 -7.47
N THR A 899 13.06 17.74 -8.01
CA THR A 899 13.19 17.97 -9.45
C THR A 899 14.66 18.29 -9.73
N ASP A 900 15.25 17.68 -10.75
CA ASP A 900 16.60 17.99 -11.21
C ASP A 900 16.73 19.50 -11.44
N HIS A 901 17.79 20.09 -10.92
CA HIS A 901 18.14 21.45 -11.26
C HIS A 901 18.43 21.52 -12.78
N PRO A 902 17.84 22.45 -13.55
CA PRO A 902 17.92 22.44 -15.01
C PRO A 902 19.34 22.36 -15.57
N ALA A 903 20.30 22.97 -14.87
CA ALA A 903 21.70 22.95 -15.25
C ALA A 903 22.32 21.53 -15.35
N VAL A 904 21.83 20.55 -14.59
CA VAL A 904 22.34 19.16 -14.62
C VAL A 904 22.18 18.54 -16.00
N SER A 905 21.12 18.91 -16.74
CA SER A 905 20.90 18.44 -18.12
C SER A 905 21.99 18.87 -19.10
N THR A 906 22.83 19.85 -18.72
CA THR A 906 23.95 20.34 -19.53
C THR A 906 25.27 19.60 -19.26
N TRP A 907 25.29 18.66 -18.32
CA TRP A 907 26.49 17.96 -17.89
C TRP A 907 26.79 16.80 -18.82
N GLU A 908 28.05 16.62 -19.18
CA GLU A 908 28.47 15.62 -20.17
C GLU A 908 29.64 14.77 -19.64
N MET A 909 29.50 13.45 -19.70
CA MET A 909 30.58 12.54 -19.33
C MET A 909 31.59 12.43 -20.49
N LEU A 910 32.84 12.76 -20.20
CA LEU A 910 33.95 12.75 -21.15
C LEU A 910 34.58 11.35 -21.29
N PRO A 911 35.41 11.09 -22.32
CA PRO A 911 36.05 9.79 -22.54
C PRO A 911 36.89 9.26 -21.38
N ASP A 912 37.50 10.16 -20.60
CA ASP A 912 38.25 9.79 -19.39
C ASP A 912 37.36 9.68 -18.14
N LYS A 913 36.03 9.63 -18.32
CA LYS A 913 35.00 9.54 -17.29
C LYS A 913 34.87 10.75 -16.36
N SER A 914 35.64 11.81 -16.59
CA SER A 914 35.39 13.13 -15.98
C SER A 914 34.08 13.73 -16.49
N VAL A 915 33.52 14.69 -15.77
CA VAL A 915 32.26 15.37 -16.12
C VAL A 915 32.54 16.80 -16.54
N GLU A 916 32.22 17.15 -17.78
CA GLU A 916 32.16 18.55 -18.21
C GLU A 916 30.87 19.19 -17.72
N ILE A 917 31.00 20.29 -16.99
CA ILE A 917 29.90 21.10 -16.47
C ILE A 917 29.96 22.47 -17.15
N ARG A 918 28.93 22.77 -17.94
CA ARG A 918 28.78 24.05 -18.66
C ARG A 918 27.87 25.03 -17.93
N GLU A 919 26.89 24.50 -17.21
CA GLU A 919 26.03 25.27 -16.32
C GLU A 919 25.95 24.58 -14.96
N ALA A 920 25.91 25.36 -13.88
CA ALA A 920 25.77 24.84 -12.52
C ALA A 920 24.80 25.69 -11.71
N GLY A 921 23.91 25.05 -10.95
CA GLY A 921 23.12 25.71 -9.91
C GLY A 921 24.00 25.94 -8.69
N ILE A 922 24.58 27.12 -8.50
CA ILE A 922 25.50 27.38 -7.38
C ILE A 922 24.73 28.01 -6.23
N LEU A 923 24.79 27.37 -5.07
CA LEU A 923 24.13 27.84 -3.86
C LEU A 923 25.07 28.68 -2.98
N SER A 924 26.32 28.25 -2.87
CA SER A 924 27.38 28.88 -2.09
C SER A 924 28.73 28.66 -2.75
N TYR A 925 29.66 29.60 -2.63
CA TYR A 925 31.05 29.45 -3.07
C TYR A 925 32.00 30.30 -2.21
N SER A 926 33.27 29.88 -2.11
CA SER A 926 34.22 30.54 -1.22
C SER A 926 34.45 32.02 -1.56
N GLY A 927 34.41 32.87 -0.53
CA GLY A 927 34.58 34.33 -0.68
C GLY A 927 33.37 35.04 -1.29
N GLN A 928 32.21 34.39 -1.33
CA GLN A 928 30.95 35.04 -1.66
C GLN A 928 30.57 36.03 -0.54
N ASN A 929 30.01 37.19 -0.90
CA ASN A 929 29.42 38.08 0.09
C ASN A 929 28.05 37.52 0.50
N HIS A 930 27.98 36.94 1.70
CA HIS A 930 26.74 36.41 2.28
C HIS A 930 25.98 37.53 3.00
N PRO A 931 24.64 37.63 2.85
CA PRO A 931 23.82 38.49 3.71
C PRO A 931 24.00 38.09 5.18
N GLU A 932 24.17 39.06 6.08
CA GLU A 932 24.40 38.80 7.53
C GLU A 932 23.33 37.91 8.19
N ASN A 933 22.13 37.85 7.60
CA ASN A 933 21.00 37.06 8.11
C ASN A 933 20.75 35.76 7.32
N ARG A 934 21.65 35.37 6.40
CA ARG A 934 21.52 34.11 5.67
C ARG A 934 22.04 32.97 6.56
N ASN A 935 21.15 32.03 6.90
CA ASN A 935 21.51 30.82 7.63
C ASN A 935 21.07 29.60 6.82
N LEU A 936 22.05 28.95 6.17
CA LEU A 936 21.84 27.72 5.41
C LEU A 936 22.23 26.52 6.26
N THR A 937 21.43 26.22 7.29
CA THR A 937 21.63 25.00 8.06
C THR A 937 21.37 23.76 7.19
N CYS A 938 22.34 22.86 7.12
CA CYS A 938 22.28 21.63 6.34
C CYS A 938 22.91 20.44 7.08
N ASP A 939 22.61 19.25 6.61
CA ASP A 939 23.38 18.05 6.90
C ASP A 939 24.35 17.82 5.74
N ILE A 940 25.61 17.50 6.02
CA ILE A 940 26.64 17.25 5.01
C ILE A 940 27.31 15.90 5.22
N VAL A 941 27.71 15.24 4.14
CA VAL A 941 28.66 14.12 4.15
C VAL A 941 29.93 14.60 3.49
N ALA A 942 30.91 14.94 4.32
CA ALA A 942 32.15 15.56 3.89
C ALA A 942 33.25 15.36 4.95
N PRO A 943 34.52 15.68 4.63
CA PRO A 943 35.58 15.69 5.63
C PRO A 943 35.28 16.61 6.82
N ASP A 944 35.70 16.18 8.01
CA ASP A 944 35.63 17.00 9.22
C ASP A 944 36.57 18.21 9.14
N LEU A 945 36.04 19.40 9.43
CA LEU A 945 36.81 20.64 9.53
C LEU A 945 37.69 20.70 10.78
N SER A 946 37.38 19.92 11.82
CA SER A 946 38.18 19.87 13.04
C SER A 946 39.52 19.13 12.82
N GLU A 947 39.52 18.18 11.89
CA GLU A 947 40.70 17.41 11.47
C GLU A 947 40.84 17.35 9.94
N PRO A 948 41.08 18.49 9.24
CA PRO A 948 41.09 18.53 7.78
C PRO A 948 42.13 17.61 7.12
N ALA A 949 43.18 17.26 7.88
CA ALA A 949 44.23 16.36 7.42
C ALA A 949 43.80 14.89 7.36
N SER A 950 42.75 14.49 8.09
CA SER A 950 42.27 13.09 8.08
C SER A 950 41.56 12.76 6.76
N LEU A 951 40.87 13.75 6.18
CA LEU A 951 40.01 13.60 5.00
C LEU A 951 38.96 12.48 5.14
N LEU A 952 38.70 12.05 6.38
CA LEU A 952 37.70 11.05 6.67
C LEU A 952 36.32 11.69 6.50
N VAL A 953 35.56 11.14 5.56
CA VAL A 953 34.22 11.59 5.23
C VAL A 953 33.26 11.15 6.34
N GLN A 954 32.59 12.10 6.98
CA GLN A 954 31.64 11.84 8.06
C GLN A 954 30.32 12.59 7.82
N VAL A 955 29.26 12.15 8.51
CA VAL A 955 27.98 12.85 8.53
C VAL A 955 28.03 13.96 9.58
N HIS A 956 27.94 15.21 9.14
CA HIS A 956 27.82 16.37 10.01
C HIS A 956 26.42 16.94 9.94
N LYS A 957 25.79 17.13 11.10
CA LYS A 957 24.40 17.62 11.19
C LYS A 957 24.35 19.08 11.58
N ASN A 958 23.34 19.79 11.10
CA ASN A 958 23.10 21.20 11.43
C ASN A 958 24.30 22.12 11.15
N VAL A 959 25.05 21.86 10.09
CA VAL A 959 26.20 22.67 9.67
C VAL A 959 25.70 23.89 8.89
N ASP A 960 26.28 25.06 9.16
CA ASP A 960 26.10 26.23 8.29
C ASP A 960 26.89 26.02 6.99
N LEU A 961 26.16 25.87 5.87
CA LEU A 961 26.76 25.53 4.58
C LEU A 961 27.76 26.58 4.10
N ASP A 962 27.46 27.86 4.29
CA ASP A 962 28.30 28.96 3.85
C ASP A 962 29.63 28.94 4.63
N THR A 963 29.55 28.75 5.95
CA THR A 963 30.72 28.60 6.83
C THR A 963 31.59 27.41 6.42
N TRP A 964 30.98 26.27 6.10
CA TRP A 964 31.73 25.09 5.67
C TRP A 964 32.46 25.33 4.34
N VAL A 965 31.76 25.91 3.36
CA VAL A 965 32.30 26.24 2.03
C VAL A 965 33.45 27.25 2.12
N ASP A 966 33.42 28.20 3.05
CA ASP A 966 34.54 29.13 3.25
C ASP A 966 35.72 28.49 4.00
N SER A 967 35.46 27.52 4.88
CA SER A 967 36.48 26.97 5.80
C SER A 967 37.24 25.77 5.25
N PHE A 968 36.66 25.00 4.33
CA PHE A 968 37.27 23.76 3.85
C PHE A 968 38.51 24.02 2.96
N ILE A 969 39.72 23.90 3.52
CA ILE A 969 41.00 24.10 2.79
C ILE A 969 40.98 25.42 1.99
N PRO A 970 40.99 26.60 2.63
CA PRO A 970 40.64 27.88 2.00
C PRO A 970 41.65 28.39 0.94
N THR A 971 42.65 27.59 0.57
CA THR A 971 43.69 27.94 -0.41
C THR A 971 43.17 28.05 -1.85
N THR A 972 42.07 27.37 -2.17
CA THR A 972 41.39 27.41 -3.46
C THR A 972 39.88 27.43 -3.26
N LYS A 973 39.10 27.70 -4.31
CA LYS A 973 37.64 27.84 -4.20
C LYS A 973 36.95 26.50 -3.90
N ASN A 974 35.93 26.58 -3.06
CA ASN A 974 34.95 25.53 -2.85
C ASN A 974 33.59 25.98 -3.41
N PHE A 975 32.76 25.02 -3.79
CA PHE A 975 31.42 25.29 -4.32
C PHE A 975 30.41 24.31 -3.72
N ALA A 976 29.25 24.81 -3.30
CA ALA A 976 28.06 24.01 -3.07
C ALA A 976 27.16 24.09 -4.30
N VAL A 977 27.11 23.00 -5.07
CA VAL A 977 26.34 22.91 -6.32
C VAL A 977 25.07 22.14 -6.06
N CYS A 978 23.93 22.74 -6.36
CA CYS A 978 22.59 22.16 -6.24
C CYS A 978 22.36 21.13 -7.34
N LEU A 979 21.95 19.92 -6.94
CA LEU A 979 21.56 18.84 -7.83
C LEU A 979 20.04 18.81 -7.98
N HIS A 980 19.31 18.82 -6.87
CA HIS A 980 17.85 18.84 -6.88
C HIS A 980 17.27 20.09 -6.20
N HIS A 981 16.13 20.54 -6.71
CA HIS A 981 15.32 21.59 -6.08
C HIS A 981 13.84 21.19 -6.03
N ASN A 982 13.21 21.37 -4.86
CA ASN A 982 11.76 21.24 -4.70
C ASN A 982 11.28 22.12 -3.53
N LEU A 983 9.96 22.32 -3.40
CA LEU A 983 9.28 23.02 -2.32
C LEU A 983 9.56 22.34 -0.96
N GLY A 984 10.71 22.63 -0.34
CA GLY A 984 11.02 22.22 1.03
C GLY A 984 12.25 21.34 1.20
N PHE A 985 12.97 21.00 0.13
CA PHE A 985 14.24 20.26 0.20
C PHE A 985 15.18 20.74 -0.92
N LEU A 986 16.45 20.96 -0.58
CA LEU A 986 17.52 21.23 -1.52
C LEU A 986 18.66 20.30 -1.18
N ASP A 987 19.22 19.61 -2.16
CA ASP A 987 20.42 18.82 -1.97
C ASP A 987 21.41 19.06 -3.11
N GLY A 988 22.63 18.57 -2.92
CA GLY A 988 23.66 18.76 -3.90
C GLY A 988 25.01 18.17 -3.51
N ILE A 989 26.02 18.64 -4.21
CA ILE A 989 27.40 18.20 -4.09
C ILE A 989 28.30 19.35 -3.66
N LEU A 990 29.36 18.99 -2.96
CA LEU A 990 30.44 19.88 -2.56
C LEU A 990 31.61 19.63 -3.51
N LEU A 991 32.07 20.67 -4.18
CA LEU A 991 33.19 20.62 -5.13
C LEU A 991 34.37 21.44 -4.63
N LYS A 992 35.58 20.91 -4.85
CA LYS A 992 36.85 21.57 -4.55
C LYS A 992 37.60 21.88 -5.83
N GLU A 993 38.01 23.13 -6.04
CA GLU A 993 38.88 23.52 -7.15
C GLU A 993 40.32 23.08 -6.88
N LEU A 994 40.90 22.29 -7.79
CA LEU A 994 42.33 21.91 -7.75
C LEU A 994 43.18 22.89 -8.56
N SER A 995 42.70 23.23 -9.75
CA SER A 995 43.29 24.20 -10.66
C SER A 995 42.15 24.95 -11.36
N SER A 996 42.44 26.02 -12.10
CA SER A 996 41.39 26.85 -12.70
C SER A 996 40.48 26.03 -13.64
N GLY A 997 39.25 25.77 -13.19
CA GLY A 997 38.26 24.97 -13.92
C GLY A 997 38.40 23.46 -13.79
N GLU A 998 39.39 22.92 -13.07
CA GLU A 998 39.46 21.50 -12.70
C GLU A 998 39.03 21.32 -11.23
N LEU A 999 38.01 20.49 -11.01
CA LEU A 999 37.43 20.27 -9.68
C LEU A 999 37.38 18.78 -9.33
N ILE A 1000 37.19 18.50 -8.04
CA ILE A 1000 36.84 17.17 -7.53
C ILE A 1000 35.62 17.26 -6.63
N LYS A 1001 34.83 16.19 -6.58
CA LYS A 1001 33.82 16.02 -5.54
C LYS A 1001 34.48 15.74 -4.21
N VAL A 1002 34.07 16.46 -3.17
CA VAL A 1002 34.56 16.28 -1.78
C VAL A 1002 33.46 15.97 -0.78
N GLY A 1003 32.20 16.01 -1.19
CA GLY A 1003 31.08 15.67 -0.33
C GLY A 1003 29.71 15.91 -0.96
N THR A 1004 28.68 15.73 -0.15
CA THR A 1004 27.27 16.00 -0.47
C THR A 1004 26.64 16.81 0.65
N TYR A 1005 25.54 17.52 0.35
CA TYR A 1005 24.80 18.29 1.35
C TYR A 1005 23.29 18.16 1.13
N MET A 1006 22.53 18.34 2.22
CA MET A 1006 21.07 18.37 2.23
C MET A 1006 20.56 19.45 3.18
N ILE A 1007 19.74 20.37 2.68
CA ILE A 1007 19.08 21.42 3.46
C ILE A 1007 17.65 20.94 3.76
N THR A 1008 17.26 20.91 5.04
CA THR A 1008 15.99 20.36 5.52
C THR A 1008 15.01 21.38 6.14
N LYS A 1009 15.42 22.64 6.38
CA LYS A 1009 14.62 23.61 7.17
C LYS A 1009 13.67 24.49 6.35
N ARG A 1010 12.36 24.30 6.57
CA ARG A 1010 11.25 25.05 5.92
C ARG A 1010 11.37 26.58 5.94
N ASN A 1011 11.95 27.14 6.99
CA ASN A 1011 12.00 28.59 7.19
C ASN A 1011 13.02 29.31 6.27
N ALA A 1012 13.93 28.59 5.62
CA ALA A 1012 14.92 29.17 4.72
C ALA A 1012 14.47 29.26 3.24
N TYR A 1013 13.42 28.55 2.82
CA TYR A 1013 13.23 28.28 1.38
C TYR A 1013 12.54 29.36 0.56
N LYS A 1014 11.82 30.31 1.16
CA LYS A 1014 11.08 31.29 0.34
C LYS A 1014 12.01 32.10 -0.58
N ASP A 1015 13.28 32.24 -0.21
CA ASP A 1015 14.25 33.08 -0.93
C ASP A 1015 15.48 32.33 -1.45
N VAL A 1016 15.62 31.03 -1.17
CA VAL A 1016 16.82 30.26 -1.52
C VAL A 1016 16.58 29.45 -2.79
N ILE A 1017 16.75 30.13 -3.92
CA ILE A 1017 16.79 29.50 -5.25
C ILE A 1017 18.26 29.48 -5.70
N ALA A 1018 18.80 28.28 -5.96
CA ALA A 1018 20.12 28.15 -6.56
C ALA A 1018 20.10 28.83 -7.94
N LYS A 1019 20.94 29.85 -8.14
CA LYS A 1019 21.02 30.53 -9.43
C LYS A 1019 21.84 29.67 -10.38
N THR A 1020 21.43 29.62 -11.64
CA THR A 1020 22.21 28.98 -12.69
C THR A 1020 23.34 29.90 -13.14
N TYR A 1021 24.58 29.40 -13.11
CA TYR A 1021 25.77 30.09 -13.59
C TYR A 1021 26.34 29.35 -14.78
N LYS A 1022 26.81 30.12 -15.78
CA LYS A 1022 27.64 29.58 -16.86
C LYS A 1022 29.05 29.38 -16.34
N VAL A 1023 29.54 28.16 -16.46
CA VAL A 1023 30.84 27.73 -15.99
C VAL A 1023 31.55 26.95 -17.09
N ARG A 1024 32.84 26.71 -16.91
CA ARG A 1024 33.62 25.82 -17.76
C ARG A 1024 34.44 24.93 -16.87
N TRP A 1025 33.76 23.95 -16.30
CA TRP A 1025 34.29 23.09 -15.27
C TRP A 1025 34.47 21.69 -15.82
N ARG A 1026 35.56 21.06 -15.36
CA ARG A 1026 35.81 19.65 -15.53
C ARG A 1026 35.95 19.06 -14.15
N VAL A 1027 34.99 18.22 -13.75
CA VAL A 1027 35.06 17.51 -12.48
C VAL A 1027 35.71 16.16 -12.76
N LEU A 1028 36.89 15.93 -12.17
CA LEU A 1028 37.72 14.77 -12.44
C LEU A 1028 37.03 13.47 -12.06
#